data_AF-A0A1L8DE26-F1
#
_entry.id   AF-A0A1L8DE26-F1
#
_cell.length_a   1.000
_cell.length_b   1.000
_cell.length_c   1.000
_cell.angle_alpha   90.00
_cell.angle_beta   90.00
_cell.angle_gamma   90.00
#
_symmetry.space_group_name_H-M   'P 1'
#
loop_
_entity.id
_entity.type
_entity.pdbx_description
1 polymer ?
#
loop_
_entity_poly.entity_id
_entity_poly.type
_entity_poly.pdbx_seq_one_letter_code
_entity_poly.pdbx_strand_id
1 'polypeptide(L)'
;MSSSEKFINKFLIFFLILLISIVTISYFMKRFYDMYRQEHNNYLGDPIPNYQVSQFLQDYFSFLIIFNYLIPISLYVTIEIHKFLGSFFMEWDHELYDAPTNQPCIVNTSDLNEELGQVELLFSDKTGTLTKNEMIFQHCSINGRKFMQKRTGLLEEGKHLLLKLPEFKEDVFGFFQALSVCHTVQVAGSEDTDIETMHDNVLIQNDETDNTNAFAFGDNFTDISEEREESPILEMNGVNGLHKTLHQLLPSRPSSEHLPKVAALILDGKQRPYSAVGMDNASFTHTHEFTHEFTFAPQPLSRPNSHVDLKRTVSTDAEVHEKTHRRTQSYNVPPNKAQAAVARTPSKVSRQSSIRSIVSQMNSRESYAAPQHTEAAKIERNESMYRKGVIQSAIEELDYQASSPDEKALVEACAKVGFVYTGDDDDVVTVKIKKSIFRGGKARNVDTLDSVKKIFKADNSTIMKFNRLHVLEFTSDRKRMSVILRDQKGQIWLYTKGAESHVLPLCDKTPRQLITVTQNHINDFAKLGLRTLTVARRKLTNSEYIEFSNEITQANNSLTDRKALVESCQQKIERHLELLGATAVEDALQDNVRDTLEALRYAGIKVWVLTGDKVETALNIALSCGHIPEDAHKHFIVECHSAEKLGEQLDVFECELDRHMEDVFALLIDGGSLAFALTAFPERFRDLSVRCRAVLCCRLSPLQKCEVVHLMKTVEGRPITASIGDGANDVSMIQEAHVGLGIVGKEGRQAARCADYAFANFSMVKRILLMHGHYFSQRLSLLVLYFFYKNLVFMMIQMYFQINSMFSSQSVYDSLFLTLYNVVYTALPILVISLTEKVYPMDKLMNEPPLYRKNIRNKRLQWKYFCGWMLLSVYHSTIIYASGYLMWDNNAAILTSPHTVNFYCYGTFMIHNVVILVNLKLWLTSVYQSYWFIFSIWLSILGFLLTTFIYNLFDIDLLDGDMLSVYSNLLSSLTFWLLCIVVVVAALIPDFTMKALEALNINCGSIFPGPKAADKSKSRCKLFEMTRL
;
A
#
# COMPACT_ATOMS: atom_id res chain seq x y z
N MET A 1 15.54 9.21 -1.23
CA MET A 1 16.68 8.92 -2.14
C MET A 1 16.81 7.41 -2.32
N SER A 2 16.42 6.95 -3.52
CA SER A 2 16.43 5.54 -3.95
C SER A 2 17.83 4.89 -3.88
N SER A 3 17.86 3.56 -3.78
CA SER A 3 19.04 2.73 -4.01
C SER A 3 19.65 2.97 -5.40
N SER A 4 18.80 3.12 -6.42
CA SER A 4 19.18 3.33 -7.81
C SER A 4 19.80 4.72 -8.04
N GLU A 5 19.25 5.76 -7.42
CA GLU A 5 19.83 7.11 -7.41
C GLU A 5 21.27 7.12 -6.86
N LYS A 6 21.57 6.30 -5.84
CA LYS A 6 22.94 6.17 -5.30
C LYS A 6 23.92 5.57 -6.32
N PHE A 7 23.46 4.79 -7.30
CA PHE A 7 24.28 4.33 -8.42
C PHE A 7 24.39 5.40 -9.52
N ILE A 8 23.29 6.07 -9.86
CA ILE A 8 23.27 7.16 -10.86
C ILE A 8 24.25 8.27 -10.44
N ASN A 9 24.25 8.68 -9.17
CA ASN A 9 25.17 9.70 -8.66
C ASN A 9 26.64 9.27 -8.75
N LYS A 10 26.95 7.97 -8.56
CA LYS A 10 28.31 7.45 -8.75
C LYS A 10 28.74 7.49 -10.22
N PHE A 11 27.83 7.20 -11.15
CA PHE A 11 28.10 7.32 -12.58
C PHE A 11 28.29 8.79 -13.00
N LEU A 12 27.49 9.72 -12.47
CA LEU A 12 27.66 11.15 -12.71
C LEU A 12 28.99 11.69 -12.17
N ILE A 13 29.42 11.26 -10.98
CA ILE A 13 30.74 11.60 -10.43
C ILE A 13 31.86 11.10 -11.36
N PHE A 14 31.76 9.86 -11.86
CA PHE A 14 32.72 9.34 -12.85
C PHE A 14 32.72 10.15 -14.14
N PHE A 15 31.55 10.52 -14.67
CA PHE A 15 31.44 11.36 -15.86
C PHE A 15 31.94 12.80 -15.65
N LEU A 16 31.81 13.35 -14.44
CA LEU A 16 32.38 14.65 -14.07
C LEU A 16 33.93 14.59 -14.01
N ILE A 17 34.49 13.52 -13.43
CA ILE A 17 35.94 13.28 -13.44
C ILE A 17 36.45 13.08 -14.88
N LEU A 18 35.71 12.35 -15.71
CA LEU A 18 36.01 12.15 -17.13
C LEU A 18 35.97 13.49 -17.90
N LEU A 19 34.96 14.33 -17.67
CA LEU A 19 34.84 15.67 -18.25
C LEU A 19 36.06 16.53 -17.91
N ILE A 20 36.39 16.65 -16.62
CA ILE A 20 37.55 17.43 -16.16
C ILE A 20 38.85 16.89 -16.77
N SER A 21 38.98 15.57 -16.90
CA SER A 21 40.14 14.93 -17.52
C SER A 21 40.25 15.28 -19.01
N ILE A 22 39.15 15.16 -19.78
CA ILE A 22 39.11 15.49 -21.21
C ILE A 22 39.41 16.97 -21.45
N VAL A 23 38.82 17.87 -20.66
CA VAL A 23 39.06 19.34 -20.72
C VAL A 23 40.52 19.66 -20.41
N THR A 24 41.08 19.06 -19.36
CA THR A 24 42.49 19.26 -18.96
C THR A 24 43.46 18.77 -20.04
N ILE A 25 43.23 17.58 -20.59
CA ILE A 25 44.04 17.03 -21.70
C ILE A 25 43.92 17.91 -22.94
N SER A 26 42.71 18.36 -23.29
CA SER A 26 42.47 19.21 -24.46
C SER A 26 43.20 20.55 -24.35
N TYR A 27 43.19 21.17 -23.16
CA TYR A 27 43.95 22.39 -22.88
C TYR A 27 45.47 22.17 -23.03
N PHE A 28 46.04 21.11 -22.43
CA PHE A 28 47.47 20.83 -22.56
C PHE A 28 47.88 20.51 -24.01
N MET A 29 47.03 19.81 -24.76
CA MET A 29 47.28 19.53 -26.18
C MET A 29 47.19 20.79 -27.04
N LYS A 30 46.18 21.65 -26.85
CA LYS A 30 46.12 22.98 -27.50
C LYS A 30 47.42 23.75 -27.25
N ARG A 31 47.82 23.86 -25.98
CA ARG A 31 49.05 24.58 -25.58
C ARG A 31 50.30 23.98 -26.23
N PHE A 32 50.36 22.66 -26.39
CA PHE A 32 51.46 21.99 -27.11
C PHE A 32 51.49 22.35 -28.60
N TYR A 33 50.35 22.35 -29.30
CA TYR A 33 50.27 22.76 -30.70
C TYR A 33 50.68 24.24 -30.89
N ASP A 34 50.17 25.15 -30.05
CA ASP A 34 50.49 26.59 -30.12
C ASP A 34 51.98 26.90 -29.86
N MET A 35 52.69 26.04 -29.10
CA MET A 35 54.12 26.18 -28.86
C MET A 35 54.99 25.57 -29.96
N TYR A 36 54.67 24.36 -30.42
CA TYR A 36 55.58 23.54 -31.22
C TYR A 36 55.19 23.42 -32.70
N ARG A 37 54.01 23.91 -33.11
CA ARG A 37 53.48 23.72 -34.48
C ARG A 37 52.94 25.00 -35.10
N GLN A 38 53.63 26.11 -34.87
CA GLN A 38 53.24 27.46 -35.30
C GLN A 38 53.04 27.60 -36.82
N GLU A 39 53.72 26.80 -37.64
CA GLU A 39 53.62 26.83 -39.12
C GLU A 39 52.19 26.68 -39.66
N HIS A 40 51.30 26.01 -38.92
CA HIS A 40 49.89 25.84 -39.31
C HIS A 40 48.99 27.01 -38.89
N ASN A 41 49.46 27.86 -37.98
CA ASN A 41 48.69 28.95 -37.37
C ASN A 41 49.00 30.32 -38.01
N ASN A 42 49.72 30.39 -39.13
CA ASN A 42 50.14 31.63 -39.80
C ASN A 42 48.99 32.61 -40.13
N TYR A 43 47.74 32.11 -40.21
CA TYR A 43 46.54 32.93 -40.46
C TYR A 43 45.96 33.60 -39.19
N LEU A 44 46.42 33.20 -38.00
CA LEU A 44 45.97 33.73 -36.70
C LEU A 44 46.82 34.90 -36.19
N GLY A 45 47.91 35.23 -36.88
CA GLY A 45 48.84 36.31 -36.52
C GLY A 45 50.00 35.87 -35.61
N ASP A 46 50.78 36.84 -35.13
CA ASP A 46 51.97 36.57 -34.30
C ASP A 46 51.62 35.94 -32.94
N PRO A 47 52.40 34.96 -32.45
CA PRO A 47 52.13 34.30 -31.18
C PRO A 47 52.28 35.26 -30.00
N ILE A 48 51.26 35.31 -29.15
CA ILE A 48 51.22 36.18 -27.96
C ILE A 48 52.35 35.77 -26.99
N PRO A 49 53.32 36.65 -26.66
CA PRO A 49 54.53 36.24 -25.94
C PRO A 49 54.30 35.93 -24.46
N ASN A 50 53.25 36.49 -23.84
CA ASN A 50 52.90 36.28 -22.44
C ASN A 50 51.46 35.74 -22.32
N TYR A 51 51.31 34.43 -22.12
CA TYR A 51 50.01 33.80 -21.94
C TYR A 51 49.41 34.17 -20.57
N GLN A 52 48.26 34.83 -20.56
CA GLN A 52 47.64 35.35 -19.34
C GLN A 52 46.70 34.33 -18.67
N VAL A 53 46.48 34.47 -17.36
CA VAL A 53 45.50 33.65 -16.61
C VAL A 53 44.07 33.81 -17.18
N SER A 54 43.74 34.98 -17.73
CA SER A 54 42.49 35.22 -18.46
C SER A 54 42.32 34.31 -19.69
N GLN A 55 43.39 34.11 -20.46
CA GLN A 55 43.41 33.25 -21.65
C GLN A 55 43.33 31.77 -21.27
N PHE A 56 44.05 31.37 -20.20
CA PHE A 56 43.89 30.04 -19.61
C PHE A 56 42.43 29.74 -19.25
N LEU A 57 41.79 30.64 -18.51
CA LEU A 57 40.40 30.48 -18.08
C LEU A 57 39.45 30.47 -19.28
N GLN A 58 39.66 31.34 -20.28
CA GLN A 58 38.88 31.36 -21.51
C GLN A 58 38.96 30.00 -22.24
N ASP A 59 40.16 29.51 -22.53
CA ASP A 59 40.35 28.24 -23.23
C ASP A 59 39.78 27.04 -22.44
N TYR A 60 40.05 27.00 -21.13
CA TYR A 60 39.56 25.92 -20.27
C TYR A 60 38.02 25.92 -20.17
N PHE A 61 37.39 27.09 -20.07
CA PHE A 61 35.92 27.19 -20.07
C PHE A 61 35.32 26.92 -21.46
N SER A 62 35.97 27.29 -22.56
CA SER A 62 35.50 26.96 -23.91
C SER A 62 35.43 25.44 -24.14
N PHE A 63 36.46 24.69 -23.74
CA PHE A 63 36.40 23.21 -23.76
C PHE A 63 35.34 22.65 -22.81
N LEU A 64 35.19 23.22 -21.60
CA LEU A 64 34.16 22.80 -20.64
C LEU A 64 32.75 22.96 -21.23
N ILE A 65 32.48 24.07 -21.91
CA ILE A 65 31.19 24.34 -22.57
C ILE A 65 30.95 23.33 -23.70
N ILE A 66 31.95 23.05 -24.55
CA ILE A 66 31.81 22.11 -25.66
C ILE A 66 31.54 20.68 -25.20
N PHE A 67 32.19 20.23 -24.13
CA PHE A 67 32.00 18.90 -23.57
C PHE A 67 30.90 18.82 -22.50
N ASN A 68 30.13 19.89 -22.24
CA ASN A 68 29.13 19.89 -21.15
C ASN A 68 28.03 18.81 -21.35
N TYR A 69 27.68 18.51 -22.60
CA TYR A 69 26.72 17.46 -22.99
C TYR A 69 27.18 16.04 -22.62
N LEU A 70 28.42 15.85 -22.19
CA LEU A 70 28.90 14.60 -21.61
C LEU A 70 28.17 14.25 -20.30
N ILE A 71 27.72 15.27 -19.55
CA ILE A 71 26.88 15.11 -18.37
C ILE A 71 25.40 15.24 -18.83
N PRO A 72 24.60 14.17 -18.78
CA PRO A 72 23.26 14.18 -19.36
C PRO A 72 22.25 14.87 -18.45
N ILE A 73 22.16 16.20 -18.50
CA ILE A 73 21.22 17.00 -17.67
C ILE A 73 19.77 16.52 -17.84
N SER A 74 19.36 16.17 -19.07
CA SER A 74 18.01 15.65 -19.36
C SER A 74 17.72 14.24 -18.82
N LEU A 75 18.71 13.53 -18.26
CA LEU A 75 18.51 12.23 -17.61
C LEU A 75 17.52 12.34 -16.44
N TYR A 76 17.72 13.29 -15.52
CA TYR A 76 16.86 13.43 -14.35
C TYR A 76 15.41 13.74 -14.73
N VAL A 77 15.19 14.73 -15.61
CA VAL A 77 13.85 15.06 -16.10
C VAL A 77 13.16 13.84 -16.74
N THR A 78 13.90 13.02 -17.48
CA THR A 78 13.34 11.80 -18.10
C THR A 78 13.08 10.69 -17.08
N ILE A 79 13.88 10.59 -16.01
CA ILE A 79 13.63 9.68 -14.88
C ILE A 79 12.37 10.10 -14.14
N GLU A 80 12.19 11.38 -13.81
CA GLU A 80 10.99 11.84 -13.10
C GLU A 80 9.71 11.62 -13.94
N ILE A 81 9.75 11.92 -15.25
CA ILE A 81 8.62 11.62 -16.14
C ILE A 81 8.38 10.10 -16.22
N HIS A 82 9.43 9.28 -16.23
CA HIS A 82 9.29 7.82 -16.20
C HIS A 82 8.66 7.32 -14.89
N LYS A 83 9.08 7.85 -13.73
CA LYS A 83 8.55 7.52 -12.41
C LYS A 83 7.09 7.93 -12.27
N PHE A 84 6.77 9.18 -12.63
CA PHE A 84 5.43 9.75 -12.58
C PHE A 84 4.45 9.06 -13.55
N LEU A 85 4.81 8.86 -14.82
CA LEU A 85 3.94 8.11 -15.73
C LEU A 85 3.88 6.61 -15.38
N GLY A 86 4.88 6.10 -14.66
CA GLY A 86 4.92 4.74 -14.13
C GLY A 86 3.86 4.46 -13.06
N SER A 87 3.52 5.43 -12.20
CA SER A 87 2.52 5.21 -11.13
C SER A 87 1.13 4.93 -11.68
N PHE A 88 0.71 5.63 -12.73
CA PHE A 88 -0.59 5.39 -13.38
C PHE A 88 -0.77 3.96 -13.90
N PHE A 89 0.31 3.25 -14.27
CA PHE A 89 0.22 1.84 -14.66
C PHE A 89 -0.15 0.91 -13.49
N MET A 90 0.05 1.32 -12.23
CA MET A 90 -0.46 0.60 -11.05
C MET A 90 -1.89 1.00 -10.73
N GLU A 91 -2.23 2.29 -10.81
CA GLU A 91 -3.59 2.78 -10.52
C GLU A 91 -4.64 2.29 -11.54
N TRP A 92 -4.24 2.12 -12.81
CA TRP A 92 -5.10 1.59 -13.89
C TRP A 92 -5.11 0.05 -13.98
N ASP A 93 -4.46 -0.65 -13.05
CA ASP A 93 -4.40 -2.11 -13.08
C ASP A 93 -5.66 -2.74 -12.45
N HIS A 94 -6.51 -3.34 -13.29
CA HIS A 94 -7.76 -3.97 -12.87
C HIS A 94 -7.60 -5.10 -11.83
N GLU A 95 -6.43 -5.76 -11.75
CA GLU A 95 -6.17 -6.76 -10.70
C GLU A 95 -5.69 -6.15 -9.37
N LEU A 96 -5.42 -4.83 -9.35
CA LEU A 96 -5.15 -4.05 -8.14
C LEU A 96 -6.38 -3.21 -7.70
N TYR A 97 -7.56 -3.49 -8.27
CA TYR A 97 -8.83 -2.88 -7.90
C TYR A 97 -9.73 -3.87 -7.14
N ASP A 98 -10.23 -3.46 -5.97
CA ASP A 98 -11.18 -4.24 -5.19
C ASP A 98 -12.62 -3.78 -5.47
N ALA A 99 -13.39 -4.65 -6.12
CA ALA A 99 -14.78 -4.38 -6.44
C ALA A 99 -15.72 -4.29 -5.22
N PRO A 100 -15.60 -5.13 -4.16
CA PRO A 100 -16.42 -5.01 -2.95
C PRO A 100 -16.31 -3.67 -2.22
N THR A 101 -15.11 -3.08 -2.14
CA THR A 101 -14.86 -1.79 -1.47
C THR A 101 -14.79 -0.59 -2.43
N ASN A 102 -14.90 -0.83 -3.76
CA ASN A 102 -14.73 0.17 -4.81
C ASN A 102 -13.41 0.97 -4.66
N GLN A 103 -12.32 0.24 -4.39
CA GLN A 103 -11.04 0.83 -4.00
C GLN A 103 -9.93 0.40 -4.98
N PRO A 104 -9.40 1.33 -5.81
CA PRO A 104 -8.21 1.09 -6.60
C PRO A 104 -6.95 1.14 -5.73
N CYS A 105 -5.84 0.63 -6.27
CA CYS A 105 -4.51 0.98 -5.79
C CYS A 105 -4.25 2.48 -5.97
N ILE A 106 -3.71 3.12 -4.94
CA ILE A 106 -3.32 4.52 -4.90
C ILE A 106 -1.79 4.58 -4.78
N VAL A 107 -1.15 5.46 -5.55
CA VAL A 107 0.29 5.71 -5.45
C VAL A 107 0.51 7.10 -4.86
N ASN A 108 0.90 7.17 -3.59
CA ASN A 108 1.18 8.44 -2.91
C ASN A 108 2.58 8.98 -3.27
N THR A 109 3.55 8.10 -3.55
CA THR A 109 4.94 8.45 -3.86
C THR A 109 5.39 7.84 -5.20
N SER A 110 5.79 8.66 -6.17
CA SER A 110 6.36 8.20 -7.46
C SER A 110 7.80 7.69 -7.35
N ASP A 111 8.53 8.15 -6.34
CA ASP A 111 9.99 8.16 -6.32
C ASP A 111 10.62 6.79 -6.03
N LEU A 112 9.80 5.82 -5.62
CA LEU A 112 10.21 4.53 -5.09
C LEU A 112 9.77 3.34 -5.96
N ASN A 113 9.21 3.60 -7.15
CA ASN A 113 8.66 2.58 -8.04
C ASN A 113 9.68 1.47 -8.37
N GLU A 114 10.97 1.83 -8.53
CA GLU A 114 12.07 0.88 -8.75
C GLU A 114 12.52 0.07 -7.52
N GLU A 115 12.19 0.51 -6.30
CA GLU A 115 12.56 -0.17 -5.05
C GLU A 115 11.66 -1.38 -4.78
N LEU A 116 10.40 -1.33 -5.26
CA LEU A 116 9.48 -2.49 -5.28
C LEU A 116 10.09 -3.73 -5.95
N GLY A 117 11.02 -3.54 -6.88
CA GLY A 117 11.77 -4.62 -7.56
C GLY A 117 13.00 -5.15 -6.80
N GLN A 118 13.27 -4.64 -5.60
CA GLN A 118 14.52 -4.85 -4.86
C GLN A 118 14.33 -5.24 -3.38
N VAL A 119 13.10 -5.24 -2.86
CA VAL A 119 12.74 -5.64 -1.49
C VAL A 119 13.33 -7.02 -1.17
N GLU A 120 14.16 -7.10 -0.12
CA GLU A 120 14.70 -8.37 0.40
C GLU A 120 13.97 -8.82 1.68
N LEU A 121 13.39 -7.88 2.43
CA LEU A 121 12.73 -8.10 3.71
C LEU A 121 11.40 -7.35 3.79
N LEU A 122 10.31 -8.05 4.10
CA LEU A 122 8.97 -7.51 4.27
C LEU A 122 8.50 -7.71 5.71
N PHE A 123 8.18 -6.62 6.41
CA PHE A 123 7.54 -6.66 7.72
C PHE A 123 6.02 -6.53 7.57
N SER A 124 5.25 -7.37 8.25
CA SER A 124 3.78 -7.34 8.20
C SER A 124 3.21 -7.27 9.61
N ASP A 125 2.19 -6.43 9.85
CA ASP A 125 1.29 -6.69 10.97
C ASP A 125 0.42 -7.93 10.67
N LYS A 126 -0.26 -8.43 11.71
CA LYS A 126 -1.14 -9.60 11.69
C LYS A 126 -2.62 -9.20 11.63
N THR A 127 -3.06 -8.24 12.43
CA THR A 127 -4.47 -7.84 12.58
C THR A 127 -4.81 -6.88 11.45
N GLY A 128 -5.95 -7.06 10.79
CA GLY A 128 -6.39 -6.19 9.68
C GLY A 128 -5.55 -6.30 8.38
N THR A 129 -4.31 -6.75 8.50
CA THR A 129 -3.35 -6.96 7.40
C THR A 129 -3.34 -8.40 6.89
N LEU A 130 -3.05 -9.38 7.73
CA LEU A 130 -3.14 -10.81 7.35
C LEU A 130 -4.54 -11.38 7.62
N THR A 131 -5.27 -10.79 8.57
CA THR A 131 -6.66 -11.11 8.89
C THR A 131 -7.62 -10.04 8.40
N LYS A 132 -8.90 -10.38 8.23
CA LYS A 132 -9.97 -9.45 7.84
C LYS A 132 -10.52 -8.62 9.03
N ASN A 133 -10.00 -8.89 10.24
CA ASN A 133 -10.62 -8.57 11.53
C ASN A 133 -12.10 -9.00 11.63
N GLU A 134 -12.48 -10.03 10.87
CA GLU A 134 -13.82 -10.62 10.86
C GLU A 134 -13.79 -11.87 11.74
N MET A 135 -14.47 -11.78 12.88
CA MET A 135 -14.54 -12.86 13.86
C MET A 135 -15.68 -13.82 13.50
N ILE A 136 -15.36 -15.11 13.34
CA ILE A 136 -16.33 -16.13 12.91
C ILE A 136 -16.41 -17.24 13.96
N PHE A 137 -17.59 -17.47 14.53
CA PHE A 137 -17.81 -18.62 15.41
C PHE A 137 -17.67 -19.93 14.62
N GLN A 138 -16.79 -20.83 15.07
CA GLN A 138 -16.56 -22.11 14.42
C GLN A 138 -16.97 -23.29 15.29
N HIS A 139 -16.58 -23.29 16.57
CA HIS A 139 -16.80 -24.42 17.47
C HIS A 139 -17.30 -24.01 18.85
N CYS A 140 -17.89 -24.96 19.56
CA CYS A 140 -18.08 -24.89 21.00
C CYS A 140 -17.95 -26.26 21.67
N SER A 141 -17.66 -26.26 22.97
CA SER A 141 -17.73 -27.43 23.84
C SER A 141 -18.85 -27.20 24.84
N ILE A 142 -19.92 -28.00 24.78
CA ILE A 142 -21.10 -27.87 25.67
C ILE A 142 -21.30 -29.20 26.38
N ASN A 143 -21.35 -29.18 27.72
CA ASN A 143 -21.52 -30.37 28.56
C ASN A 143 -20.70 -31.59 28.05
N GLY A 144 -19.38 -31.38 27.91
CA GLY A 144 -18.40 -32.42 27.58
C GLY A 144 -18.42 -32.90 26.12
N ARG A 145 -19.18 -32.26 25.23
CA ARG A 145 -19.29 -32.62 23.79
C ARG A 145 -18.83 -31.46 22.92
N LYS A 146 -18.02 -31.74 21.89
CA LYS A 146 -17.63 -30.74 20.88
C LYS A 146 -18.68 -30.63 19.79
N PHE A 147 -18.98 -29.40 19.39
CA PHE A 147 -19.87 -29.05 18.30
C PHE A 147 -19.14 -28.11 17.33
N MET A 148 -19.43 -28.24 16.04
CA MET A 148 -19.00 -27.33 14.98
C MET A 148 -20.25 -26.63 14.42
N GLN A 149 -20.23 -25.30 14.27
CA GLN A 149 -21.32 -24.60 13.60
C GLN A 149 -21.26 -24.89 12.09
N LYS A 150 -22.34 -25.41 11.53
CA LYS A 150 -22.48 -25.58 10.07
C LYS A 150 -23.80 -24.96 9.62
N ARG A 151 -23.68 -23.87 8.84
CA ARG A 151 -24.81 -23.06 8.37
C ARG A 151 -25.62 -22.54 9.58
N THR A 152 -26.79 -23.11 9.81
CA THR A 152 -27.78 -22.70 10.82
C THR A 152 -27.97 -23.72 11.94
N GLY A 153 -27.05 -24.67 12.09
CA GLY A 153 -27.14 -25.76 13.06
C GLY A 153 -25.78 -26.19 13.58
N LEU A 154 -25.80 -27.16 14.49
CA LEU A 154 -24.61 -27.65 15.19
C LEU A 154 -24.36 -29.11 14.81
N LEU A 155 -23.14 -29.42 14.38
CA LEU A 155 -22.70 -30.78 14.12
C LEU A 155 -21.88 -31.27 15.33
N GLU A 156 -22.37 -32.28 16.05
CA GLU A 156 -21.64 -32.91 17.15
C GLU A 156 -20.51 -33.79 16.59
N GLU A 157 -19.32 -33.71 17.19
CA GLU A 157 -18.16 -34.50 16.77
C GLU A 157 -18.46 -36.01 16.82
N GLY A 158 -18.14 -36.73 15.74
CA GLY A 158 -18.47 -38.16 15.59
C GLY A 158 -19.92 -38.47 15.15
N LYS A 159 -20.77 -37.46 14.90
CA LYS A 159 -22.12 -37.64 14.34
C LYS A 159 -22.26 -36.95 12.98
N HIS A 160 -23.08 -37.53 12.10
CA HIS A 160 -23.38 -36.97 10.78
C HIS A 160 -24.65 -36.09 10.75
N LEU A 161 -25.47 -36.11 11.80
CA LEU A 161 -26.72 -35.36 11.87
C LEU A 161 -26.47 -33.93 12.36
N LEU A 162 -26.93 -32.94 11.59
CA LEU A 162 -26.92 -31.53 11.98
C LEU A 162 -28.06 -31.25 12.95
N LEU A 163 -27.74 -31.04 14.23
CA LEU A 163 -28.70 -30.66 15.26
C LEU A 163 -29.26 -29.26 14.97
N LYS A 164 -30.58 -29.15 15.03
CA LYS A 164 -31.32 -27.89 14.87
C LYS A 164 -32.01 -27.50 16.17
N LEU A 165 -32.40 -26.23 16.30
CA LEU A 165 -33.03 -25.67 17.51
C LEU A 165 -34.15 -26.53 18.16
N PRO A 166 -35.09 -27.18 17.43
CA PRO A 166 -36.09 -28.07 18.07
C PRO A 166 -35.53 -29.39 18.63
N GLU A 167 -34.30 -29.76 18.29
CA GLU A 167 -33.60 -30.97 18.76
C GLU A 167 -32.60 -30.66 19.89
N PHE A 168 -32.53 -29.39 20.32
CA PHE A 168 -31.58 -28.96 21.34
C PHE A 168 -31.98 -29.47 22.74
N LYS A 169 -31.03 -30.13 23.41
CA LYS A 169 -31.13 -30.46 24.82
C LYS A 169 -31.01 -29.20 25.68
N GLU A 170 -31.49 -29.28 26.92
CA GLU A 170 -31.48 -28.18 27.89
C GLU A 170 -30.09 -27.54 28.08
N ASP A 171 -29.01 -28.34 28.11
CA ASP A 171 -27.62 -27.84 28.16
C ASP A 171 -27.28 -26.89 26.99
N VAL A 172 -27.66 -27.27 25.77
CA VAL A 172 -27.36 -26.53 24.53
C VAL A 172 -28.24 -25.28 24.46
N PHE A 173 -29.51 -25.42 24.84
CA PHE A 173 -30.43 -24.28 24.93
C PHE A 173 -29.92 -23.24 25.94
N GLY A 174 -29.51 -23.67 27.14
CA GLY A 174 -28.98 -22.79 28.19
C GLY A 174 -27.66 -22.12 27.80
N PHE A 175 -26.80 -22.80 27.04
CA PHE A 175 -25.55 -22.22 26.52
C PHE A 175 -25.81 -21.09 25.50
N PHE A 176 -26.66 -21.32 24.50
CA PHE A 176 -26.99 -20.29 23.51
C PHE A 176 -27.84 -19.16 24.10
N GLN A 177 -28.73 -19.46 25.05
CA GLN A 177 -29.44 -18.45 25.85
C GLN A 177 -28.46 -17.55 26.62
N ALA A 178 -27.42 -18.12 27.26
CA ALA A 178 -26.41 -17.33 27.96
C ALA A 178 -25.62 -16.41 27.01
N LEU A 179 -25.25 -16.92 25.83
CA LEU A 179 -24.54 -16.15 24.81
C LEU A 179 -25.40 -15.03 24.20
N SER A 180 -26.71 -15.22 24.03
CA SER A 180 -27.63 -14.21 23.48
C SER A 180 -28.09 -13.14 24.48
N VAL A 181 -27.52 -13.11 25.69
CA VAL A 181 -27.86 -12.11 26.74
C VAL A 181 -26.63 -11.58 27.51
N CYS A 182 -25.51 -12.29 27.51
CA CYS A 182 -24.27 -11.89 28.20
C CYS A 182 -23.32 -11.15 27.24
N HIS A 183 -23.71 -9.95 26.82
CA HIS A 183 -22.96 -9.11 25.89
C HIS A 183 -23.31 -7.62 26.03
N THR A 184 -22.51 -6.76 25.38
CA THR A 184 -22.79 -5.32 25.20
C THR A 184 -23.18 -4.93 23.76
N VAL A 185 -23.47 -5.91 22.90
CA VAL A 185 -23.97 -5.68 21.53
C VAL A 185 -25.29 -4.90 21.54
N GLN A 186 -25.38 -3.86 20.71
CA GLN A 186 -26.58 -3.08 20.41
C GLN A 186 -27.10 -3.43 19.00
N VAL A 187 -28.36 -3.10 18.72
CA VAL A 187 -28.98 -3.29 17.41
C VAL A 187 -29.25 -1.92 16.79
N ALA A 188 -28.65 -1.62 15.64
CA ALA A 188 -28.96 -0.43 14.87
C ALA A 188 -30.16 -0.71 13.96
N GLY A 189 -31.34 -0.24 14.40
CA GLY A 189 -32.60 -0.38 13.68
C GLY A 189 -33.79 -0.58 14.63
N SER A 190 -34.48 0.50 14.96
CA SER A 190 -35.79 0.43 15.62
C SER A 190 -36.87 0.03 14.60
N GLU A 191 -37.84 -0.78 15.04
CA GLU A 191 -39.07 -1.10 14.29
C GLU A 191 -39.99 0.15 14.22
N ASP A 192 -39.56 1.23 13.54
CA ASP A 192 -40.31 2.48 13.34
C ASP A 192 -39.91 3.19 12.03
N THR A 193 -40.15 2.55 10.88
CA THR A 193 -40.27 3.26 9.59
C THR A 193 -41.56 2.84 8.88
N ASP A 194 -42.39 3.83 8.57
CA ASP A 194 -43.72 3.64 7.98
C ASP A 194 -43.65 2.91 6.64
N ILE A 195 -44.20 1.70 6.60
CA ILE A 195 -44.26 0.84 5.41
C ILE A 195 -45.13 1.45 4.28
N GLU A 196 -45.85 2.54 4.54
CA GLU A 196 -46.66 3.24 3.55
C GLU A 196 -45.85 4.05 2.51
N THR A 197 -44.57 4.37 2.76
CA THR A 197 -43.79 5.22 1.82
C THR A 197 -42.89 4.48 0.82
N MET A 198 -42.82 3.14 0.87
CA MET A 198 -42.05 2.35 -0.10
C MET A 198 -42.90 1.63 -1.17
N HIS A 199 -44.22 1.84 -1.19
CA HIS A 199 -45.09 1.09 -2.12
C HIS A 199 -45.18 1.66 -3.55
N ASP A 200 -44.82 2.93 -3.78
CA ASP A 200 -44.97 3.60 -5.08
C ASP A 200 -43.74 3.52 -6.01
N ASN A 201 -42.55 3.16 -5.50
CA ASN A 201 -41.29 3.23 -6.27
C ASN A 201 -40.80 1.89 -6.87
N VAL A 202 -41.63 0.83 -6.84
CA VAL A 202 -41.26 -0.51 -7.37
C VAL A 202 -42.28 -1.05 -8.40
N LEU A 203 -43.33 -0.28 -8.74
CA LEU A 203 -44.38 -0.68 -9.69
C LEU A 203 -44.48 0.21 -10.95
N ILE A 204 -43.36 0.74 -11.44
CA ILE A 204 -43.27 1.32 -12.79
C ILE A 204 -41.98 0.88 -13.50
N GLN A 205 -41.94 -0.39 -13.92
CA GLN A 205 -41.10 -0.83 -15.04
C GLN A 205 -41.55 -2.21 -15.59
N ASN A 206 -42.78 -2.26 -16.11
CA ASN A 206 -43.26 -3.25 -17.07
C ASN A 206 -44.56 -2.71 -17.67
N ASP A 207 -44.46 -2.04 -18.83
CA ASP A 207 -45.42 -2.09 -19.95
C ASP A 207 -45.04 -1.01 -20.98
N GLU A 208 -44.35 -1.41 -22.05
CA GLU A 208 -44.33 -0.66 -23.31
C GLU A 208 -45.42 -1.24 -24.23
N THR A 209 -46.59 -0.59 -24.28
CA THR A 209 -47.50 -0.71 -25.43
C THR A 209 -48.22 0.60 -25.72
N ASP A 210 -48.03 1.07 -26.96
CA ASP A 210 -49.01 1.75 -27.80
C ASP A 210 -49.56 3.17 -27.48
N ASN A 211 -49.24 4.05 -28.44
CA ASN A 211 -50.15 4.97 -29.14
C ASN A 211 -50.59 6.32 -28.51
N THR A 212 -49.86 7.36 -28.96
CA THR A 212 -50.37 8.58 -29.64
C THR A 212 -51.43 9.49 -29.00
N ASN A 213 -51.06 10.79 -28.95
CA ASN A 213 -51.92 11.99 -29.09
C ASN A 213 -52.93 12.32 -27.97
N ALA A 214 -52.72 13.45 -27.27
CA ALA A 214 -53.51 14.69 -27.43
C ALA A 214 -53.26 15.72 -26.29
N PHE A 215 -53.16 17.01 -26.67
CA PHE A 215 -53.63 18.25 -26.02
C PHE A 215 -53.88 18.33 -24.48
N ALA A 216 -53.74 19.45 -23.75
CA ALA A 216 -53.22 20.82 -23.88
C ALA A 216 -53.85 21.65 -22.71
N PHE A 217 -53.48 22.95 -22.56
CA PHE A 217 -53.87 23.90 -21.49
C PHE A 217 -53.19 23.64 -20.12
N GLY A 218 -52.70 24.64 -19.37
CA GLY A 218 -53.04 26.09 -19.31
C GLY A 218 -53.74 26.35 -17.97
N ASP A 219 -53.49 27.40 -17.18
CA ASP A 219 -52.83 28.69 -17.45
C ASP A 219 -52.56 29.41 -16.10
N ASN A 220 -51.60 30.37 -16.06
CA ASN A 220 -51.62 31.60 -15.23
C ASN A 220 -51.63 31.55 -13.66
N PHE A 221 -51.25 32.59 -12.89
CA PHE A 221 -50.29 33.73 -13.00
C PHE A 221 -50.33 34.51 -11.64
N THR A 222 -49.27 35.25 -11.24
CA THR A 222 -49.27 36.39 -10.24
C THR A 222 -49.73 36.14 -8.78
N ASP A 223 -49.40 36.95 -7.76
CA ASP A 223 -48.17 37.71 -7.39
C ASP A 223 -48.32 38.30 -5.96
N ILE A 224 -47.21 38.74 -5.35
CA ILE A 224 -47.10 39.81 -4.31
C ILE A 224 -47.94 39.74 -3.01
N SER A 225 -47.28 39.62 -1.84
CA SER A 225 -47.21 40.68 -0.78
C SER A 225 -46.50 40.20 0.51
N GLU A 226 -46.12 41.16 1.37
CA GLU A 226 -45.05 41.07 2.38
C GLU A 226 -45.49 40.78 3.83
N GLU A 227 -44.49 40.40 4.65
CA GLU A 227 -44.34 40.61 6.11
C GLU A 227 -45.41 40.11 7.12
N ARG A 228 -44.96 39.21 8.04
CA ARG A 228 -44.86 39.52 9.48
C ARG A 228 -44.03 38.53 10.31
N GLU A 229 -43.45 39.05 11.40
CA GLU A 229 -42.58 38.36 12.35
C GLU A 229 -43.31 37.67 13.55
N GLU A 230 -42.68 36.60 14.03
CA GLU A 230 -42.47 36.19 15.44
C GLU A 230 -43.61 36.05 16.50
N SER A 231 -43.87 34.78 16.88
CA SER A 231 -43.90 34.25 18.28
C SER A 231 -44.97 34.78 19.29
N PRO A 232 -45.02 34.32 20.57
CA PRO A 232 -45.67 33.03 20.91
C PRO A 232 -46.63 33.06 22.13
N ILE A 233 -47.18 31.88 22.47
CA ILE A 233 -47.82 31.48 23.76
C ILE A 233 -49.22 32.07 24.06
N LEU A 234 -50.10 31.21 24.59
CA LEU A 234 -51.45 31.54 25.03
C LEU A 234 -51.78 30.80 26.34
N GLU A 235 -51.72 31.52 27.46
CA GLU A 235 -52.46 31.19 28.71
C GLU A 235 -53.23 32.43 29.17
N MET A 236 -54.36 32.21 29.85
CA MET A 236 -55.50 33.14 29.82
C MET A 236 -55.81 33.80 31.17
N ASN A 237 -56.21 35.08 31.12
CA ASN A 237 -56.81 35.90 32.19
C ASN A 237 -55.85 36.41 33.29
N GLY A 238 -55.86 37.68 33.71
CA GLY A 238 -56.60 38.86 33.24
C GLY A 238 -56.54 40.04 34.26
N VAL A 239 -57.12 41.20 33.88
CA VAL A 239 -57.43 42.40 34.72
C VAL A 239 -56.35 43.50 34.89
N ASN A 240 -56.43 44.49 33.96
CA ASN A 240 -56.44 45.96 34.12
C ASN A 240 -55.47 46.74 35.06
N GLY A 241 -54.78 47.73 34.49
CA GLY A 241 -54.67 49.08 35.08
C GLY A 241 -53.38 49.89 34.83
N LEU A 242 -53.50 51.07 34.19
CA LEU A 242 -52.70 52.33 34.22
C LEU A 242 -51.18 52.28 34.63
N HIS A 243 -50.25 53.03 34.02
CA HIS A 243 -50.32 54.45 33.68
C HIS A 243 -49.21 54.89 32.69
N LYS A 244 -49.39 56.04 32.01
CA LYS A 244 -48.38 56.70 31.16
C LYS A 244 -47.37 57.57 31.94
N THR A 245 -46.13 57.56 31.46
CA THR A 245 -45.19 58.68 31.14
C THR A 245 -45.23 59.98 31.97
N LEU A 246 -44.05 60.48 32.39
CA LEU A 246 -43.81 61.93 32.51
C LEU A 246 -42.33 62.32 32.31
N HIS A 247 -42.10 63.52 31.79
CA HIS A 247 -40.80 64.06 31.36
C HIS A 247 -40.76 65.54 31.77
N GLN A 248 -39.78 66.04 32.56
CA GLN A 248 -39.50 67.49 32.63
C GLN A 248 -38.17 67.91 33.30
N LEU A 249 -37.37 68.62 32.49
CA LEU A 249 -36.44 69.74 32.72
C LEU A 249 -36.11 70.26 34.14
N LEU A 250 -34.80 70.46 34.40
CA LEU A 250 -34.20 71.61 35.11
C LEU A 250 -32.68 71.74 34.78
N PRO A 251 -32.08 72.94 34.57
CA PRO A 251 -30.65 73.08 34.21
C PRO A 251 -29.79 73.96 35.15
N SER A 252 -28.46 73.75 35.20
CA SER A 252 -27.41 74.78 35.47
C SER A 252 -25.96 74.24 35.30
N ARG A 253 -24.97 75.14 35.26
CA ARG A 253 -23.52 75.00 34.90
C ARG A 253 -22.69 75.89 35.90
N PRO A 254 -21.33 76.04 35.86
CA PRO A 254 -20.26 75.45 35.02
C PRO A 254 -18.89 75.12 35.73
N SER A 255 -17.88 74.75 34.91
CA SER A 255 -16.43 75.11 34.99
C SER A 255 -15.46 74.50 36.01
N SER A 256 -14.18 74.53 35.62
CA SER A 256 -12.97 73.94 36.22
C SER A 256 -12.00 74.98 36.78
N GLU A 257 -11.17 74.65 37.79
CA GLU A 257 -9.69 74.86 37.84
C GLU A 257 -9.07 74.55 39.21
N HIS A 258 -7.80 74.08 39.21
CA HIS A 258 -6.65 74.50 40.05
C HIS A 258 -5.69 73.38 40.54
N LEU A 259 -4.38 73.64 40.33
CA LEU A 259 -3.21 73.20 41.12
C LEU A 259 -2.88 74.32 42.16
N PRO A 260 -2.10 74.14 43.27
CA PRO A 260 -0.72 73.61 43.24
C PRO A 260 -0.14 72.98 44.57
N LYS A 261 1.20 72.92 44.62
CA LYS A 261 2.19 72.44 45.63
C LYS A 261 1.97 72.83 47.12
N VAL A 262 2.58 72.04 48.04
CA VAL A 262 3.54 72.41 49.15
C VAL A 262 3.39 71.58 50.46
N ALA A 263 4.54 71.09 50.98
CA ALA A 263 4.94 70.75 52.37
C ALA A 263 4.21 69.71 53.27
N ALA A 264 4.96 68.62 53.57
CA ALA A 264 5.55 68.27 54.89
C ALA A 264 4.74 67.64 56.06
N LEU A 265 5.37 66.62 56.68
CA LEU A 265 5.20 66.07 58.06
C LEU A 265 3.86 65.30 58.31
N ILE A 266 3.77 64.21 59.11
CA ILE A 266 4.73 63.57 60.04
C ILE A 266 4.33 62.07 60.29
N LEU A 267 5.31 61.16 60.51
CA LEU A 267 5.28 59.84 61.21
C LEU A 267 4.18 58.78 60.87
N ASP A 268 4.35 57.46 60.98
CA ASP A 268 5.44 56.51 61.24
C ASP A 268 4.96 55.13 60.66
N GLY A 269 5.74 54.10 60.34
CA GLY A 269 7.18 53.89 60.44
C GLY A 269 7.57 52.45 60.03
N LYS A 270 8.89 52.17 59.98
CA LYS A 270 9.57 50.85 59.77
C LYS A 270 9.47 50.18 58.39
N GLN A 271 10.51 49.53 57.86
CA GLN A 271 11.96 49.81 57.94
C GLN A 271 12.68 49.04 56.79
N ARG A 272 13.79 49.60 56.31
CA ARG A 272 14.77 49.10 55.33
C ARG A 272 16.14 49.71 55.76
N PRO A 273 17.32 49.41 55.18
CA PRO A 273 17.80 48.24 54.41
C PRO A 273 19.30 47.87 54.70
N TYR A 274 19.87 47.00 53.84
CA TYR A 274 21.28 46.94 53.34
C TYR A 274 22.51 46.85 54.27
N SER A 275 23.40 45.93 53.91
CA SER A 275 24.85 46.18 53.83
C SER A 275 25.46 45.51 52.58
N ALA A 276 26.62 45.99 52.15
CA ALA A 276 27.42 45.48 51.03
C ALA A 276 28.91 45.46 51.45
N VAL A 277 29.84 45.31 50.49
CA VAL A 277 31.33 45.20 50.63
C VAL A 277 31.82 43.76 50.91
N GLY A 278 32.84 43.21 50.22
CA GLY A 278 33.56 43.73 49.05
C GLY A 278 34.81 42.92 48.64
N MET A 279 35.30 43.22 47.43
CA MET A 279 36.69 43.18 46.91
C MET A 279 37.60 41.91 46.93
N ASP A 280 38.17 41.69 45.72
CA ASP A 280 39.58 41.35 45.42
C ASP A 280 40.07 39.92 45.04
N ASN A 281 40.35 39.81 43.72
CA ASN A 281 41.56 39.29 43.06
C ASN A 281 41.87 37.79 42.89
N ALA A 282 42.07 37.44 41.61
CA ALA A 282 43.01 36.43 41.04
C ALA A 282 42.80 34.92 41.36
N SER A 283 43.09 33.95 40.48
CA SER A 283 43.32 33.94 39.01
C SER A 283 43.41 32.47 38.51
N PHE A 284 43.44 32.27 37.19
CA PHE A 284 43.90 31.06 36.47
C PHE A 284 43.00 29.79 36.33
N THR A 285 42.67 29.54 35.04
CA THR A 285 42.64 28.24 34.30
C THR A 285 41.57 27.14 34.51
N HIS A 286 40.71 27.07 33.48
CA HIS A 286 40.38 25.90 32.64
C HIS A 286 39.51 24.70 33.13
N THR A 287 38.57 24.37 32.23
CA THR A 287 37.91 23.07 31.96
C THR A 287 36.96 22.49 33.03
N HIS A 288 35.67 22.77 32.84
CA HIS A 288 34.56 21.95 33.31
C HIS A 288 34.20 20.88 32.27
N GLU A 289 33.91 19.66 32.73
CA GLU A 289 32.72 18.93 32.28
C GLU A 289 32.37 17.82 33.29
N PHE A 290 31.24 17.94 33.99
CA PHE A 290 30.12 16.97 34.00
C PHE A 290 29.05 17.27 35.08
N THR A 291 27.88 16.66 34.88
CA THR A 291 26.80 16.32 35.83
C THR A 291 25.72 17.32 36.28
N HIS A 292 24.48 16.90 35.92
CA HIS A 292 23.20 16.89 36.66
C HIS A 292 22.27 18.12 36.74
N GLU A 293 21.06 17.86 36.21
CA GLU A 293 19.71 18.12 36.76
C GLU A 293 19.33 19.53 37.24
N PHE A 294 18.29 20.09 36.60
CA PHE A 294 17.26 20.85 37.32
C PHE A 294 15.86 20.63 36.74
N THR A 295 14.96 20.10 37.58
CA THR A 295 13.50 20.21 37.43
C THR A 295 13.03 21.63 37.75
N PHE A 296 12.09 22.19 36.96
CA PHE A 296 11.25 23.30 37.43
C PHE A 296 9.81 23.19 36.88
N ALA A 297 8.86 23.49 37.77
CA ALA A 297 7.45 23.70 37.48
C ALA A 297 7.09 25.19 37.79
N PRO A 298 5.85 25.70 37.57
CA PRO A 298 5.63 26.59 36.42
C PRO A 298 5.00 27.96 36.78
N GLN A 299 4.66 28.75 35.73
CA GLN A 299 3.82 29.97 35.67
C GLN A 299 4.53 31.34 35.70
N PRO A 300 3.90 32.44 35.20
CA PRO A 300 2.89 32.58 34.13
C PRO A 300 3.23 33.72 33.10
N LEU A 301 2.22 34.12 32.28
CA LEU A 301 2.19 35.24 31.30
C LEU A 301 2.84 34.94 29.93
N SER A 302 2.30 35.37 28.78
CA SER A 302 0.96 35.89 28.45
C SER A 302 0.71 35.74 26.93
N ARG A 303 -0.48 35.30 26.51
CA ARG A 303 -0.88 35.21 25.09
C ARG A 303 -1.98 36.24 24.78
N PRO A 304 -1.94 36.94 23.62
CA PRO A 304 -3.09 37.67 23.12
C PRO A 304 -4.02 36.72 22.33
N ASN A 305 -5.31 36.73 22.67
CA ASN A 305 -6.38 36.21 21.81
C ASN A 305 -7.00 37.36 21.02
N SER A 306 -7.27 37.15 19.74
CA SER A 306 -8.40 37.80 19.06
C SER A 306 -8.89 36.95 17.88
N HIS A 307 -10.11 36.43 18.02
CA HIS A 307 -10.94 36.01 16.88
C HIS A 307 -11.48 37.26 16.18
N VAL A 308 -11.53 37.25 14.84
CA VAL A 308 -12.54 37.99 14.06
C VAL A 308 -12.89 37.18 12.82
N ASP A 309 -14.15 36.78 12.69
CA ASP A 309 -14.73 36.30 11.44
C ASP A 309 -14.87 37.46 10.45
N LEU A 310 -14.45 37.25 9.19
CA LEU A 310 -14.69 38.22 8.11
C LEU A 310 -15.21 37.53 6.86
N LYS A 311 -16.55 37.52 6.73
CA LYS A 311 -17.25 37.39 5.45
C LYS A 311 -16.65 38.40 4.47
N ARG A 312 -16.38 38.00 3.22
CA ARG A 312 -16.07 38.95 2.15
C ARG A 312 -17.20 39.01 1.12
N THR A 313 -17.61 40.24 0.86
CA THR A 313 -18.74 40.64 0.02
C THR A 313 -18.40 40.62 -1.46
N VAL A 314 -19.45 40.54 -2.27
CA VAL A 314 -19.44 40.76 -3.73
C VAL A 314 -19.41 42.26 -4.04
N SER A 315 -18.74 42.64 -5.13
CA SER A 315 -18.97 43.91 -5.84
C SER A 315 -18.72 43.73 -7.34
N THR A 316 -19.61 44.27 -8.17
CA THR A 316 -19.50 44.40 -9.64
C THR A 316 -18.71 45.68 -9.99
N ASP A 317 -18.37 46.06 -11.22
CA ASP A 317 -18.71 45.62 -12.60
C ASP A 317 -17.39 45.41 -13.42
N ALA A 318 -17.31 45.13 -14.72
CA ALA A 318 -18.26 45.16 -15.84
C ALA A 318 -17.94 44.11 -16.93
N GLU A 319 -18.82 44.04 -17.93
CA GLU A 319 -18.93 43.12 -19.08
C GLU A 319 -17.65 43.06 -19.98
N VAL A 320 -17.38 42.06 -20.83
CA VAL A 320 -18.19 41.60 -21.99
C VAL A 320 -17.78 40.18 -22.51
N HIS A 321 -18.80 39.40 -22.92
CA HIS A 321 -18.85 38.21 -23.82
C HIS A 321 -18.34 36.78 -23.45
N GLU A 322 -19.37 35.91 -23.34
CA GLU A 322 -19.52 34.52 -23.88
C GLU A 322 -19.08 33.25 -23.11
N LYS A 323 -20.08 32.69 -22.40
CA LYS A 323 -20.58 31.29 -22.51
C LYS A 323 -19.76 30.11 -21.93
N THR A 324 -19.74 30.07 -20.60
CA THR A 324 -20.25 28.96 -19.75
C THR A 324 -20.07 27.49 -20.18
N HIS A 325 -19.31 26.75 -19.37
CA HIS A 325 -19.41 25.29 -19.23
C HIS A 325 -20.82 24.81 -18.81
N ARG A 326 -21.17 23.57 -19.19
CA ARG A 326 -22.23 22.79 -18.54
C ARG A 326 -21.78 21.35 -18.27
N ARG A 327 -22.38 20.75 -17.24
CA ARG A 327 -22.12 19.40 -16.72
C ARG A 327 -22.52 18.28 -17.70
N THR A 328 -21.89 17.11 -17.50
CA THR A 328 -22.40 15.75 -17.77
C THR A 328 -22.96 15.40 -19.15
N GLN A 329 -22.27 14.49 -19.86
CA GLN A 329 -22.87 13.24 -20.37
C GLN A 329 -21.78 12.25 -20.80
N SER A 330 -21.86 11.01 -20.32
CA SER A 330 -21.03 9.89 -20.79
C SER A 330 -21.56 9.38 -22.13
N TYR A 331 -20.69 9.22 -23.12
CA TYR A 331 -21.10 8.76 -24.45
C TYR A 331 -21.40 7.26 -24.49
N ASN A 332 -22.51 6.91 -25.14
CA ASN A 332 -22.92 5.55 -25.43
C ASN A 332 -21.99 4.88 -26.45
N VAL A 333 -21.72 3.58 -26.25
CA VAL A 333 -21.14 2.68 -27.25
C VAL A 333 -22.30 1.96 -27.98
N PRO A 334 -22.31 1.87 -29.32
CA PRO A 334 -23.49 1.40 -30.07
C PRO A 334 -23.67 -0.13 -30.03
N PRO A 335 -24.92 -0.63 -30.16
CA PRO A 335 -25.20 -2.06 -30.20
C PRO A 335 -24.90 -2.67 -31.58
N ASN A 336 -24.16 -3.78 -31.60
CA ASN A 336 -23.91 -4.56 -32.81
C ASN A 336 -25.19 -5.29 -33.28
N LYS A 337 -25.61 -5.04 -34.52
CA LYS A 337 -26.67 -5.79 -35.18
C LYS A 337 -26.16 -7.18 -35.59
N ALA A 338 -26.71 -8.24 -35.01
CA ALA A 338 -26.55 -9.59 -35.54
C ALA A 338 -27.51 -9.81 -36.72
N GLN A 339 -26.96 -10.16 -37.90
CA GLN A 339 -27.76 -10.72 -38.99
C GLN A 339 -27.82 -12.25 -38.85
N ALA A 340 -29.01 -12.81 -38.96
CA ALA A 340 -29.22 -14.26 -39.01
C ALA A 340 -29.18 -14.77 -40.45
N ALA A 341 -28.59 -15.94 -40.69
CA ALA A 341 -29.02 -16.84 -41.76
C ALA A 341 -28.48 -18.28 -41.62
N VAL A 342 -29.29 -19.22 -42.14
CA VAL A 342 -29.00 -20.62 -42.52
C VAL A 342 -28.97 -21.68 -41.41
N ALA A 343 -29.93 -22.60 -41.53
CA ALA A 343 -30.19 -23.72 -40.63
C ALA A 343 -29.37 -24.99 -40.95
N ARG A 344 -29.32 -25.92 -39.99
CA ARG A 344 -29.47 -27.37 -40.27
C ARG A 344 -30.00 -28.14 -39.05
N THR A 345 -30.79 -29.15 -39.35
CA THR A 345 -31.65 -29.98 -38.49
C THR A 345 -30.95 -30.80 -37.40
N PRO A 346 -31.58 -31.06 -36.24
CA PRO A 346 -31.14 -32.07 -35.28
C PRO A 346 -31.61 -33.47 -35.69
N SER A 347 -30.81 -34.51 -35.40
CA SER A 347 -31.21 -35.92 -35.51
C SER A 347 -31.29 -36.59 -34.12
N LYS A 348 -32.23 -37.53 -33.96
CA LYS A 348 -32.60 -38.17 -32.69
C LYS A 348 -31.84 -39.50 -32.47
N VAL A 349 -31.29 -39.71 -31.27
CA VAL A 349 -31.20 -41.02 -30.56
C VAL A 349 -31.13 -40.69 -29.05
N SER A 350 -32.19 -40.77 -28.23
CA SER A 350 -32.91 -41.93 -27.68
C SER A 350 -32.14 -42.79 -26.64
N ARG A 351 -32.56 -42.66 -25.36
CA ARG A 351 -32.54 -43.67 -24.26
C ARG A 351 -31.25 -44.45 -23.95
N GLN A 352 -30.86 -44.47 -22.66
CA GLN A 352 -31.40 -45.45 -21.70
C GLN A 352 -31.04 -45.12 -20.25
N SER A 353 -31.95 -45.45 -19.33
CA SER A 353 -31.73 -45.45 -17.88
C SER A 353 -31.31 -46.84 -17.40
N SER A 354 -30.31 -46.94 -16.53
CA SER A 354 -30.12 -48.14 -15.71
C SER A 354 -29.64 -47.77 -14.31
N ILE A 355 -30.47 -48.06 -13.32
CA ILE A 355 -30.12 -48.01 -11.91
C ILE A 355 -29.43 -49.33 -11.56
N ARG A 356 -28.23 -49.28 -10.98
CA ARG A 356 -27.67 -50.39 -10.20
C ARG A 356 -27.05 -49.88 -8.91
N SER A 357 -27.62 -50.32 -7.81
CA SER A 357 -27.08 -50.19 -6.46
C SER A 357 -25.95 -51.20 -6.23
N ILE A 358 -24.79 -50.73 -5.79
CA ILE A 358 -23.80 -51.56 -5.09
C ILE A 358 -23.40 -50.84 -3.82
N VAL A 359 -23.53 -51.54 -2.70
CA VAL A 359 -23.07 -51.12 -1.37
C VAL A 359 -21.76 -51.83 -1.08
N SER A 360 -20.68 -51.10 -0.80
CA SER A 360 -19.48 -51.66 -0.18
C SER A 360 -18.65 -50.62 0.56
N GLN A 361 -18.66 -50.73 1.90
CA GLN A 361 -17.55 -50.43 2.82
C GLN A 361 -16.83 -49.07 2.67
N MET A 362 -17.25 -48.10 3.49
CA MET A 362 -16.40 -46.96 3.86
C MET A 362 -15.33 -47.43 4.86
N ASN A 363 -14.07 -47.46 4.44
CA ASN A 363 -12.93 -47.47 5.35
C ASN A 363 -12.50 -46.03 5.66
N SER A 364 -12.11 -45.79 6.90
CA SER A 364 -11.67 -44.51 7.43
C SER A 364 -10.35 -44.03 6.83
N ARG A 365 -10.37 -43.02 5.94
CA ARG A 365 -9.31 -42.00 5.73
C ARG A 365 -9.59 -41.06 4.53
N GLU A 366 -10.40 -40.03 4.75
CA GLU A 366 -10.39 -38.79 3.96
C GLU A 366 -10.31 -37.66 5.00
N SER A 367 -9.14 -37.14 5.39
CA SER A 367 -8.07 -36.52 4.57
C SER A 367 -8.59 -35.29 3.84
N TYR A 368 -8.33 -34.11 4.42
CA TYR A 368 -8.68 -32.80 3.86
C TYR A 368 -7.87 -32.53 2.58
N ALA A 369 -8.30 -33.07 1.45
CA ALA A 369 -7.93 -32.57 0.14
C ALA A 369 -8.88 -31.43 -0.24
N ALA A 370 -8.33 -30.30 -0.70
CA ALA A 370 -9.15 -29.27 -1.34
C ALA A 370 -9.90 -29.88 -2.55
N PRO A 371 -11.19 -29.56 -2.76
CA PRO A 371 -11.94 -30.14 -3.87
C PRO A 371 -11.27 -29.77 -5.19
N GLN A 372 -10.93 -30.78 -6.00
CA GLN A 372 -10.35 -30.58 -7.31
C GLN A 372 -11.26 -29.69 -8.17
N HIS A 373 -10.65 -28.79 -8.95
CA HIS A 373 -11.33 -27.82 -9.81
C HIS A 373 -12.18 -28.50 -10.90
N THR A 374 -13.38 -28.92 -10.52
CA THR A 374 -14.45 -29.39 -11.41
C THR A 374 -15.53 -28.31 -11.49
N GLU A 375 -16.17 -28.18 -12.65
CA GLU A 375 -17.22 -27.16 -12.83
C GLU A 375 -18.40 -27.37 -11.88
N ALA A 376 -18.74 -28.63 -11.57
CA ALA A 376 -19.73 -28.97 -10.55
C ALA A 376 -19.41 -28.35 -9.18
N ALA A 377 -18.14 -28.40 -8.74
CA ALA A 377 -17.71 -27.78 -7.48
C ALA A 377 -17.75 -26.24 -7.53
N LYS A 378 -17.53 -25.62 -8.69
CA LYS A 378 -17.75 -24.17 -8.88
C LYS A 378 -19.24 -23.82 -8.78
N ILE A 379 -20.12 -24.61 -9.41
CA ILE A 379 -21.58 -24.39 -9.38
C ILE A 379 -22.12 -24.58 -7.96
N GLU A 380 -21.74 -25.66 -7.26
CA GLU A 380 -22.14 -25.89 -5.87
C GLU A 380 -21.59 -24.81 -4.92
N ARG A 381 -20.37 -24.32 -5.14
CA ARG A 381 -19.82 -23.17 -4.41
C ARG A 381 -20.61 -21.89 -4.67
N ASN A 382 -21.00 -21.63 -5.92
CA ASN A 382 -21.80 -20.45 -6.27
C ASN A 382 -23.23 -20.53 -5.73
N GLU A 383 -23.89 -21.69 -5.79
CA GLU A 383 -25.19 -21.90 -5.11
C GLU A 383 -25.06 -21.75 -3.59
N SER A 384 -23.98 -22.27 -3.00
CA SER A 384 -23.73 -22.14 -1.56
C SER A 384 -23.38 -20.70 -1.17
N MET A 385 -22.76 -19.91 -2.04
CA MET A 385 -22.52 -18.47 -1.87
C MET A 385 -23.83 -17.70 -1.96
N TYR A 386 -24.68 -17.99 -2.96
CA TYR A 386 -26.00 -17.38 -3.11
C TYR A 386 -26.90 -17.69 -1.89
N ARG A 387 -26.96 -18.96 -1.45
CA ARG A 387 -27.69 -19.33 -0.22
C ARG A 387 -27.07 -18.76 1.06
N LYS A 388 -25.74 -18.56 1.11
CA LYS A 388 -25.10 -17.76 2.17
C LYS A 388 -25.62 -16.33 2.13
N GLY A 389 -25.62 -15.68 0.97
CA GLY A 389 -26.12 -14.33 0.76
C GLY A 389 -27.58 -14.16 1.17
N VAL A 390 -28.46 -15.11 0.86
CA VAL A 390 -29.89 -15.07 1.26
C VAL A 390 -30.10 -15.26 2.77
N ILE A 391 -29.24 -16.03 3.45
CA ILE A 391 -29.28 -16.17 4.92
C ILE A 391 -28.65 -14.94 5.58
N GLN A 392 -27.56 -14.42 5.01
CA GLN A 392 -26.89 -13.22 5.47
C GLN A 392 -27.81 -12.00 5.32
N SER A 393 -28.52 -11.83 4.20
CA SER A 393 -29.47 -10.74 3.97
C SER A 393 -30.69 -10.77 4.91
N ALA A 394 -30.98 -11.90 5.55
CA ALA A 394 -32.01 -12.05 6.57
C ALA A 394 -31.48 -11.90 8.01
N ILE A 395 -30.16 -11.76 8.17
CA ILE A 395 -29.48 -11.36 9.40
C ILE A 395 -29.12 -9.86 9.32
N GLU A 396 -28.81 -9.36 8.12
CA GLU A 396 -28.57 -7.95 7.78
C GLU A 396 -29.81 -7.05 7.93
N GLU A 397 -31.01 -7.60 8.16
CA GLU A 397 -32.16 -6.83 8.68
C GLU A 397 -31.92 -6.32 10.13
N LEU A 398 -30.90 -6.82 10.84
CA LEU A 398 -30.51 -6.40 12.19
C LEU A 398 -29.00 -6.11 12.21
N ASP A 399 -28.60 -4.84 12.08
CA ASP A 399 -27.17 -4.46 12.18
C ASP A 399 -26.71 -4.50 13.65
N TYR A 400 -26.07 -5.61 14.03
CA TYR A 400 -25.45 -5.76 15.34
C TYR A 400 -24.18 -4.91 15.46
N GLN A 401 -24.17 -3.93 16.36
CA GLN A 401 -23.02 -3.07 16.64
C GLN A 401 -22.42 -3.42 18.02
N ALA A 402 -21.09 -3.52 18.11
CA ALA A 402 -20.40 -3.95 19.32
C ALA A 402 -19.03 -3.29 19.44
N SER A 403 -18.59 -3.04 20.68
CA SER A 403 -17.23 -2.57 20.98
C SER A 403 -16.16 -3.65 20.78
N SER A 404 -16.55 -4.92 20.68
CA SER A 404 -15.66 -6.06 20.46
C SER A 404 -16.21 -6.96 19.35
N PRO A 405 -15.40 -7.29 18.31
CA PRO A 405 -15.85 -8.16 17.22
C PRO A 405 -16.10 -9.59 17.70
N ASP A 406 -15.40 -10.06 18.74
CA ASP A 406 -15.63 -11.35 19.40
C ASP A 406 -17.08 -11.43 19.94
N GLU A 407 -17.66 -10.32 20.46
CA GLU A 407 -19.05 -10.30 20.93
C GLU A 407 -20.06 -10.28 19.78
N LYS A 408 -19.81 -9.47 18.74
CA LYS A 408 -20.66 -9.44 17.53
C LYS A 408 -20.76 -10.83 16.91
N ALA A 409 -19.62 -11.51 16.74
CA ALA A 409 -19.56 -12.87 16.21
C ALA A 409 -20.40 -13.88 17.00
N LEU A 410 -20.42 -13.76 18.34
CA LEU A 410 -21.20 -14.63 19.21
C LEU A 410 -22.71 -14.38 19.11
N VAL A 411 -23.14 -13.11 19.07
CA VAL A 411 -24.57 -12.77 18.91
C VAL A 411 -25.08 -13.14 17.52
N GLU A 412 -24.29 -12.90 16.48
CA GLU A 412 -24.59 -13.41 15.13
C GLU A 412 -24.67 -14.94 15.09
N ALA A 413 -23.79 -15.66 15.80
CA ALA A 413 -23.84 -17.11 15.87
C ALA A 413 -25.12 -17.61 16.56
N CYS A 414 -25.56 -16.94 17.64
CA CYS A 414 -26.87 -17.16 18.26
C CYS A 414 -28.02 -16.94 17.28
N ALA A 415 -28.01 -15.83 16.54
CA ALA A 415 -29.03 -15.52 15.53
C ALA A 415 -29.08 -16.57 14.41
N LYS A 416 -27.91 -17.00 13.89
CA LYS A 416 -27.76 -18.07 12.89
C LYS A 416 -28.32 -19.42 13.37
N VAL A 417 -28.29 -19.69 14.68
CA VAL A 417 -28.83 -20.91 15.31
C VAL A 417 -30.32 -20.77 15.69
N GLY A 418 -30.84 -19.54 15.75
CA GLY A 418 -32.27 -19.24 15.96
C GLY A 418 -32.62 -18.49 17.26
N PHE A 419 -31.61 -18.07 18.04
CA PHE A 419 -31.72 -17.17 19.19
C PHE A 419 -31.42 -15.74 18.73
N VAL A 420 -32.44 -15.01 18.27
CA VAL A 420 -32.27 -13.66 17.71
C VAL A 420 -32.44 -12.63 18.82
N TYR A 421 -31.35 -11.95 19.21
CA TYR A 421 -31.42 -10.75 20.04
C TYR A 421 -32.00 -9.59 19.21
N THR A 422 -32.97 -8.85 19.76
CA THR A 422 -33.66 -7.77 19.03
C THR A 422 -33.58 -6.40 19.72
N GLY A 423 -32.65 -6.22 20.66
CA GLY A 423 -32.49 -4.98 21.41
C GLY A 423 -32.96 -5.06 22.87
N ASP A 424 -32.75 -3.96 23.57
CA ASP A 424 -33.06 -3.74 24.97
C ASP A 424 -33.88 -2.46 25.17
N ASP A 425 -35.19 -2.61 25.39
CA ASP A 425 -36.11 -1.49 25.69
C ASP A 425 -36.20 -1.32 27.22
N ASP A 426 -35.82 -0.16 27.77
CA ASP A 426 -35.88 0.14 29.22
C ASP A 426 -35.34 -1.00 30.12
N ASP A 427 -34.11 -1.44 29.84
CA ASP A 427 -33.44 -2.60 30.46
C ASP A 427 -34.12 -3.97 30.26
N VAL A 428 -35.14 -4.08 29.40
CA VAL A 428 -35.77 -5.35 29.02
C VAL A 428 -35.13 -5.92 27.75
N VAL A 429 -34.12 -6.76 27.94
CA VAL A 429 -33.46 -7.55 26.90
C VAL A 429 -34.46 -8.53 26.27
N THR A 430 -34.71 -8.38 24.98
CA THR A 430 -35.65 -9.24 24.23
C THR A 430 -34.92 -10.19 23.26
N VAL A 431 -35.24 -11.49 23.36
CA VAL A 431 -34.70 -12.54 22.49
C VAL A 431 -35.86 -13.28 21.81
N LYS A 432 -35.99 -13.12 20.49
CA LYS A 432 -36.99 -13.81 19.64
C LYS A 432 -36.44 -15.19 19.23
N ILE A 433 -36.99 -16.27 19.78
CA ILE A 433 -36.64 -17.66 19.40
C ILE A 433 -37.44 -18.07 18.15
N LYS A 434 -36.79 -18.07 16.98
CA LYS A 434 -37.42 -18.41 15.69
C LYS A 434 -37.40 -19.93 15.45
N LYS A 435 -38.43 -20.65 15.96
CA LYS A 435 -38.61 -22.09 15.71
C LYS A 435 -38.89 -22.44 14.23
N SER A 436 -39.39 -21.47 13.45
CA SER A 436 -39.99 -21.70 12.11
C SER A 436 -39.03 -21.75 10.92
N ILE A 437 -37.70 -21.64 11.10
CA ILE A 437 -36.75 -21.84 9.98
C ILE A 437 -36.78 -23.32 9.50
N PHE A 438 -37.33 -24.25 10.30
CA PHE A 438 -37.19 -25.69 10.08
C PHE A 438 -38.47 -26.54 10.25
N ARG A 439 -39.50 -26.32 9.42
CA ARG A 439 -40.43 -27.41 9.07
C ARG A 439 -39.94 -28.13 7.82
N GLY A 440 -39.39 -29.33 8.01
CA GLY A 440 -38.88 -30.19 6.93
C GLY A 440 -39.99 -30.79 6.06
N GLY A 441 -40.63 -29.97 5.22
CA GLY A 441 -41.34 -30.45 4.04
C GLY A 441 -40.35 -30.81 2.93
N LYS A 442 -40.62 -31.87 2.16
CA LYS A 442 -39.90 -32.16 0.91
C LYS A 442 -40.30 -31.15 -0.18
N ALA A 443 -39.84 -29.91 -0.05
CA ALA A 443 -40.07 -28.87 -1.04
C ALA A 443 -39.21 -29.14 -2.29
N ARG A 444 -39.79 -29.82 -3.28
CA ARG A 444 -39.29 -29.80 -4.66
C ARG A 444 -39.54 -28.40 -5.23
N ASN A 445 -38.50 -27.80 -5.81
CA ASN A 445 -38.46 -26.54 -6.54
C ASN A 445 -39.09 -25.34 -5.79
N VAL A 446 -38.22 -24.47 -5.25
CA VAL A 446 -38.61 -23.19 -4.65
C VAL A 446 -37.60 -22.14 -5.12
N ASP A 447 -37.83 -21.64 -6.34
CA ASP A 447 -36.87 -20.81 -7.08
C ASP A 447 -37.19 -19.30 -6.99
N THR A 448 -37.94 -18.86 -5.98
CA THR A 448 -38.40 -17.47 -5.83
C THR A 448 -38.13 -16.87 -4.45
N LEU A 449 -37.60 -15.64 -4.45
CA LEU A 449 -37.26 -14.83 -3.27
C LEU A 449 -38.47 -14.64 -2.33
N ASP A 450 -39.67 -14.49 -2.86
CA ASP A 450 -40.92 -14.34 -2.10
C ASP A 450 -41.28 -15.55 -1.24
N SER A 451 -40.86 -16.74 -1.66
CA SER A 451 -41.09 -17.97 -0.89
C SER A 451 -40.22 -17.98 0.37
N VAL A 452 -39.02 -17.39 0.33
CA VAL A 452 -38.16 -17.20 1.49
C VAL A 452 -38.73 -16.10 2.40
N LYS A 453 -39.13 -14.95 1.83
CA LYS A 453 -39.80 -13.87 2.59
C LYS A 453 -41.06 -14.35 3.34
N LYS A 454 -41.86 -15.25 2.73
CA LYS A 454 -43.03 -15.87 3.38
C LYS A 454 -42.68 -16.84 4.52
N ILE A 455 -41.51 -17.48 4.50
CA ILE A 455 -41.04 -18.32 5.61
C ILE A 455 -40.62 -17.46 6.83
N PHE A 456 -40.05 -16.27 6.59
CA PHE A 456 -39.70 -15.33 7.67
C PHE A 456 -40.92 -14.64 8.30
N LYS A 457 -42.03 -14.47 7.56
CA LYS A 457 -43.31 -13.92 8.07
C LYS A 457 -44.22 -14.94 8.79
N ALA A 458 -43.78 -16.17 9.05
CA ALA A 458 -44.60 -17.18 9.71
C ALA A 458 -44.51 -17.12 11.25
N ASP A 459 -45.57 -16.62 11.90
CA ASP A 459 -45.66 -16.45 13.36
C ASP A 459 -45.69 -17.77 14.16
N ASN A 460 -44.51 -18.32 14.37
CA ASN A 460 -44.21 -19.27 15.44
C ASN A 460 -42.88 -18.90 16.13
N SER A 461 -42.72 -17.61 16.44
CA SER A 461 -41.62 -17.11 17.27
C SER A 461 -41.99 -17.18 18.75
N THR A 462 -41.05 -17.56 19.60
CA THR A 462 -41.25 -17.58 21.06
C THR A 462 -40.41 -16.45 21.66
N ILE A 463 -41.03 -15.44 22.27
CA ILE A 463 -40.33 -14.26 22.77
C ILE A 463 -39.93 -14.49 24.24
N MET A 464 -38.63 -14.50 24.51
CA MET A 464 -38.10 -14.41 25.87
C MET A 464 -37.77 -12.95 26.18
N LYS A 465 -38.19 -12.48 27.35
CA LYS A 465 -37.89 -11.13 27.87
C LYS A 465 -37.17 -11.28 29.21
N PHE A 466 -36.03 -10.64 29.35
CA PHE A 466 -35.23 -10.63 30.57
C PHE A 466 -35.09 -9.19 31.06
N ASN A 467 -35.40 -8.93 32.33
CA ASN A 467 -35.11 -7.62 32.92
C ASN A 467 -33.64 -7.61 33.37
N ARG A 468 -32.85 -6.67 32.85
CA ARG A 468 -31.42 -6.52 33.12
C ARG A 468 -31.22 -5.72 34.40
N LEU A 469 -30.74 -6.40 35.43
CA LEU A 469 -30.58 -5.82 36.77
C LEU A 469 -29.24 -5.11 36.95
N HIS A 470 -28.16 -5.71 36.45
CA HIS A 470 -26.82 -5.11 36.46
C HIS A 470 -25.94 -5.70 35.35
N VAL A 471 -25.12 -4.86 34.73
CA VAL A 471 -24.02 -5.27 33.85
C VAL A 471 -22.70 -5.07 34.60
N LEU A 472 -21.88 -6.11 34.65
CA LEU A 472 -20.49 -6.04 35.09
C LEU A 472 -19.65 -6.00 33.80
N GLU A 473 -19.20 -4.81 33.42
CA GLU A 473 -18.45 -4.57 32.18
C GLU A 473 -17.12 -5.32 32.13
N PHE A 474 -16.63 -5.62 30.92
CA PHE A 474 -15.31 -6.25 30.76
C PHE A 474 -14.18 -5.29 31.22
N THR A 475 -13.21 -5.80 31.99
CA THR A 475 -11.94 -5.09 32.25
C THR A 475 -10.74 -5.99 31.94
N SER A 476 -9.63 -5.38 31.53
CA SER A 476 -8.37 -6.05 31.20
C SER A 476 -7.77 -6.82 32.38
N ASP A 477 -8.02 -6.37 33.60
CA ASP A 477 -7.55 -7.00 34.83
C ASP A 477 -8.33 -8.28 35.13
N ARG A 478 -9.67 -8.21 35.08
CA ARG A 478 -10.58 -9.32 35.43
C ARG A 478 -10.82 -10.33 34.30
N LYS A 479 -10.60 -9.93 33.03
CA LYS A 479 -10.67 -10.72 31.79
C LYS A 479 -11.98 -11.50 31.57
N ARG A 480 -13.09 -10.96 32.09
CA ARG A 480 -14.44 -11.51 31.97
C ARG A 480 -15.48 -10.39 32.02
N MET A 481 -16.66 -10.66 31.46
CA MET A 481 -17.88 -9.86 31.56
C MET A 481 -18.94 -10.71 32.27
N SER A 482 -19.81 -10.07 33.06
CA SER A 482 -20.97 -10.76 33.65
C SER A 482 -22.23 -9.90 33.55
N VAL A 483 -23.39 -10.53 33.43
CA VAL A 483 -24.70 -9.84 33.40
C VAL A 483 -25.66 -10.53 34.37
N ILE A 484 -26.35 -9.73 35.19
CA ILE A 484 -27.38 -10.19 36.12
C ILE A 484 -28.75 -9.87 35.52
N LEU A 485 -29.57 -10.90 35.34
CA LEU A 485 -30.88 -10.84 34.68
C LEU A 485 -31.97 -11.46 35.56
N ARG A 486 -33.18 -10.93 35.49
CA ARG A 486 -34.41 -11.56 36.02
C ARG A 486 -35.23 -12.13 34.86
N ASP A 487 -35.43 -13.44 34.89
CA ASP A 487 -36.28 -14.19 33.95
C ASP A 487 -37.78 -13.91 34.19
N GLN A 488 -38.63 -14.20 33.20
CA GLN A 488 -40.10 -14.08 33.27
C GLN A 488 -40.70 -14.86 34.46
N LYS A 489 -40.02 -15.93 34.90
CA LYS A 489 -40.38 -16.74 36.08
C LYS A 489 -39.96 -16.11 37.42
N GLY A 490 -39.48 -14.87 37.42
CA GLY A 490 -38.98 -14.16 38.60
C GLY A 490 -37.63 -14.65 39.15
N GLN A 491 -36.94 -15.56 38.43
CA GLN A 491 -35.66 -16.12 38.87
C GLN A 491 -34.51 -15.21 38.44
N ILE A 492 -33.55 -14.95 39.35
CA ILE A 492 -32.36 -14.15 39.06
C ILE A 492 -31.21 -15.06 38.62
N TRP A 493 -30.61 -14.74 37.49
CA TRP A 493 -29.48 -15.43 36.88
C TRP A 493 -28.31 -14.48 36.70
N LEU A 494 -27.13 -14.88 37.16
CA LEU A 494 -25.84 -14.31 36.79
C LEU A 494 -25.28 -15.14 35.64
N TYR A 495 -25.00 -14.53 34.50
CA TYR A 495 -24.23 -15.13 33.41
C TYR A 495 -22.84 -14.50 33.37
N THR A 496 -21.81 -15.30 33.11
CA THR A 496 -20.40 -14.87 33.06
C THR A 496 -19.71 -15.46 31.84
N LYS A 497 -19.00 -14.62 31.08
CA LYS A 497 -18.25 -14.98 29.87
C LYS A 497 -16.84 -14.38 29.96
N GLY A 498 -15.79 -15.16 29.73
CA GLY A 498 -14.42 -14.65 29.81
C GLY A 498 -13.34 -15.68 29.50
N ALA A 499 -12.08 -15.31 29.76
CA ALA A 499 -10.95 -16.22 29.59
C ALA A 499 -11.08 -17.46 30.49
N GLU A 500 -10.75 -18.64 29.95
CA GLU A 500 -10.77 -19.94 30.65
C GLU A 500 -10.01 -19.91 31.98
N SER A 501 -8.81 -19.33 31.98
CA SER A 501 -7.95 -19.14 33.15
C SER A 501 -8.57 -18.30 34.27
N HIS A 502 -9.58 -17.47 33.97
CA HIS A 502 -10.23 -16.56 34.93
C HIS A 502 -11.67 -17.00 35.29
N VAL A 503 -12.32 -17.83 34.46
CA VAL A 503 -13.68 -18.34 34.69
C VAL A 503 -13.69 -19.74 35.27
N LEU A 504 -12.83 -20.66 34.80
CA LEU A 504 -12.81 -22.05 35.29
C LEU A 504 -12.48 -22.18 36.78
N PRO A 505 -11.57 -21.36 37.39
CA PRO A 505 -11.34 -21.40 38.84
C PRO A 505 -12.54 -20.97 39.70
N LEU A 506 -13.56 -20.36 39.10
CA LEU A 506 -14.78 -19.91 39.79
C LEU A 506 -15.92 -20.96 39.71
N CYS A 507 -15.75 -22.05 38.95
CA CYS A 507 -16.80 -22.98 38.56
C CYS A 507 -17.05 -24.16 39.54
N ASP A 508 -16.97 -23.90 40.86
CA ASP A 508 -16.98 -24.93 41.92
C ASP A 508 -18.19 -25.87 41.93
N LYS A 509 -19.34 -25.44 41.39
CA LYS A 509 -20.57 -26.27 41.36
C LYS A 509 -20.53 -27.36 40.29
N THR A 510 -19.52 -27.35 39.42
CA THR A 510 -19.40 -28.25 38.27
C THR A 510 -18.55 -29.48 38.64
N PRO A 511 -18.91 -30.71 38.22
CA PRO A 511 -18.05 -31.88 38.39
C PRO A 511 -16.65 -31.64 37.80
N ARG A 512 -15.60 -31.89 38.60
CA ARG A 512 -14.19 -31.66 38.22
C ARG A 512 -13.81 -32.34 36.89
N GLN A 513 -14.37 -33.53 36.61
CA GLN A 513 -14.20 -34.25 35.35
C GLN A 513 -14.65 -33.43 34.13
N LEU A 514 -15.77 -32.72 34.23
CA LEU A 514 -16.32 -31.91 33.14
C LEU A 514 -15.47 -30.67 32.87
N ILE A 515 -14.92 -30.07 33.93
CA ILE A 515 -13.94 -28.97 33.84
C ILE A 515 -12.69 -29.45 33.09
N THR A 516 -12.12 -30.60 33.46
CA THR A 516 -10.94 -31.17 32.79
C THR A 516 -11.20 -31.52 31.32
N VAL A 517 -12.36 -32.12 30.99
CA VAL A 517 -12.73 -32.39 29.59
C VAL A 517 -12.87 -31.10 28.80
N THR A 518 -13.53 -30.08 29.36
CA THR A 518 -13.71 -28.78 28.69
C THR A 518 -12.37 -28.05 28.50
N GLN A 519 -11.45 -28.12 29.48
CA GLN A 519 -10.08 -27.59 29.33
C GLN A 519 -9.32 -28.30 28.20
N ASN A 520 -9.45 -29.63 28.07
CA ASN A 520 -8.82 -30.36 26.96
C ASN A 520 -9.41 -29.92 25.60
N HIS A 521 -10.72 -29.69 25.53
CA HIS A 521 -11.37 -29.18 24.32
C HIS A 521 -10.93 -27.75 23.99
N ILE A 522 -10.78 -26.88 24.99
CA ILE A 522 -10.22 -25.53 24.83
C ILE A 522 -8.79 -25.61 24.30
N ASN A 523 -7.95 -26.49 24.85
CA ASN A 523 -6.59 -26.71 24.37
C ASN A 523 -6.57 -27.21 22.91
N ASP A 524 -7.52 -28.04 22.50
CA ASP A 524 -7.66 -28.47 21.11
C ASP A 524 -8.12 -27.34 20.17
N PHE A 525 -9.08 -26.51 20.60
CA PHE A 525 -9.49 -25.32 19.84
C PHE A 525 -8.36 -24.29 19.71
N ALA A 526 -7.56 -24.12 20.77
CA ALA A 526 -6.37 -23.28 20.75
C ALA A 526 -5.31 -23.80 19.77
N LYS A 527 -5.11 -25.13 19.63
CA LYS A 527 -4.23 -25.71 18.58
C LYS A 527 -4.73 -25.45 17.16
N LEU A 528 -6.03 -25.20 16.98
CA LEU A 528 -6.65 -24.84 15.70
C LEU A 528 -6.61 -23.32 15.43
N GLY A 529 -5.98 -22.52 16.30
CA GLY A 529 -5.92 -21.06 16.16
C GLY A 529 -7.17 -20.30 16.55
N LEU A 530 -8.14 -20.96 17.20
CA LEU A 530 -9.39 -20.35 17.60
C LEU A 530 -9.24 -19.65 18.95
N ARG A 531 -9.76 -18.41 19.05
CA ARG A 531 -9.92 -17.67 20.31
C ARG A 531 -11.01 -18.33 21.14
N THR A 532 -10.68 -18.77 22.35
CA THR A 532 -11.62 -19.45 23.24
C THR A 532 -12.16 -18.55 24.34
N LEU A 533 -13.46 -18.62 24.61
CA LEU A 533 -14.08 -18.01 25.79
C LEU A 533 -14.90 -19.05 26.54
N THR A 534 -14.80 -19.05 27.86
CA THR A 534 -15.58 -19.92 28.75
C THR A 534 -16.86 -19.21 29.16
N VAL A 535 -17.98 -19.94 29.18
CA VAL A 535 -19.31 -19.45 29.55
C VAL A 535 -19.83 -20.23 30.74
N ALA A 536 -20.24 -19.52 31.79
CA ALA A 536 -20.77 -20.07 33.02
C ALA A 536 -22.01 -19.28 33.48
N ARG A 537 -22.82 -19.87 34.37
CA ARG A 537 -23.98 -19.22 34.98
C ARG A 537 -24.06 -19.49 36.48
N ARG A 538 -24.85 -18.71 37.21
CA ARG A 538 -25.22 -18.97 38.61
C ARG A 538 -26.63 -18.48 38.86
N LYS A 539 -27.46 -19.30 39.51
CA LYS A 539 -28.74 -18.84 40.04
C LYS A 539 -28.51 -18.08 41.36
N LEU A 540 -29.09 -16.89 41.47
CA LEU A 540 -29.02 -16.04 42.67
C LEU A 540 -30.34 -16.11 43.45
N THR A 541 -30.25 -16.01 44.77
CA THR A 541 -31.39 -15.70 45.64
C THR A 541 -31.65 -14.19 45.66
N ASN A 542 -32.88 -13.79 45.99
CA ASN A 542 -33.23 -12.36 46.13
C ASN A 542 -32.42 -11.69 47.25
N SER A 543 -32.09 -12.41 48.32
CA SER A 543 -31.24 -11.92 49.41
C SER A 543 -29.82 -11.61 48.95
N GLU A 544 -29.14 -12.55 48.27
CA GLU A 544 -27.79 -12.33 47.72
C GLU A 544 -27.76 -11.17 46.72
N TYR A 545 -28.81 -11.02 45.91
CA TYR A 545 -28.93 -9.91 44.97
C TYR A 545 -29.10 -8.56 45.68
N ILE A 546 -29.95 -8.47 46.70
CA ILE A 546 -30.17 -7.22 47.47
C ILE A 546 -28.90 -6.84 48.23
N GLU A 547 -28.22 -7.81 48.84
CA GLU A 547 -26.93 -7.59 49.51
C GLU A 547 -25.88 -7.03 48.54
N PHE A 548 -25.71 -7.67 47.37
CA PHE A 548 -24.82 -7.18 46.33
C PHE A 548 -25.21 -5.80 45.78
N SER A 549 -26.51 -5.54 45.55
CA SER A 549 -27.01 -4.27 45.05
C SER A 549 -26.76 -3.12 46.05
N ASN A 550 -26.86 -3.41 47.35
CA ASN A 550 -26.46 -2.47 48.41
C ASN A 550 -24.94 -2.26 48.45
N GLU A 551 -24.14 -3.33 48.44
CA GLU A 551 -22.67 -3.23 48.43
C GLU A 551 -22.15 -2.46 47.21
N ILE A 552 -22.63 -2.77 46.00
CA ILE A 552 -22.17 -2.13 44.76
C ILE A 552 -22.60 -0.66 44.68
N THR A 553 -23.77 -0.31 45.23
CA THR A 553 -24.23 1.08 45.33
C THR A 553 -23.38 1.88 46.32
N GLN A 554 -23.03 1.28 47.48
CA GLN A 554 -22.10 1.89 48.43
C GLN A 554 -20.70 2.06 47.83
N ALA A 555 -20.19 1.04 47.12
CA ALA A 555 -18.90 1.09 46.45
C ALA A 555 -18.86 2.17 45.35
N ASN A 556 -19.91 2.28 44.52
CA ASN A 556 -20.03 3.31 43.48
C ASN A 556 -20.11 4.73 44.05
N ASN A 557 -20.75 4.90 45.21
CA ASN A 557 -20.87 6.18 45.91
C ASN A 557 -19.60 6.55 46.71
N SER A 558 -18.62 5.65 46.84
CA SER A 558 -17.35 5.95 47.50
C SER A 558 -16.49 6.89 46.67
N LEU A 559 -15.97 7.95 47.30
CA LEU A 559 -15.00 8.87 46.70
C LEU A 559 -13.55 8.32 46.76
N THR A 560 -13.25 7.46 47.74
CA THR A 560 -11.93 6.82 47.92
C THR A 560 -11.95 5.39 47.40
N ASP A 561 -10.91 5.00 46.65
CA ASP A 561 -10.66 3.65 46.11
C ASP A 561 -11.85 2.96 45.42
N ARG A 562 -12.76 3.76 44.82
CA ARG A 562 -13.98 3.31 44.12
C ARG A 562 -13.74 2.08 43.23
N LYS A 563 -12.69 2.10 42.41
CA LYS A 563 -12.36 0.99 41.49
C LYS A 563 -12.10 -0.33 42.24
N ALA A 564 -11.27 -0.32 43.27
CA ALA A 564 -10.91 -1.52 44.04
C ALA A 564 -12.10 -2.04 44.87
N LEU A 565 -12.92 -1.14 45.42
CA LEU A 565 -14.15 -1.52 46.14
C LEU A 565 -15.16 -2.18 45.20
N VAL A 566 -15.40 -1.59 44.03
CA VAL A 566 -16.28 -2.15 42.98
C VAL A 566 -15.77 -3.52 42.53
N GLU A 567 -14.47 -3.66 42.24
CA GLU A 567 -13.87 -4.94 41.83
C GLU A 567 -14.01 -6.02 42.92
N SER A 568 -13.80 -5.68 44.19
CA SER A 568 -14.01 -6.58 45.33
C SER A 568 -15.47 -7.08 45.40
N CYS A 569 -16.44 -6.17 45.27
CA CYS A 569 -17.87 -6.54 45.25
C CYS A 569 -18.22 -7.45 44.07
N GLN A 570 -17.69 -7.15 42.87
CA GLN A 570 -17.86 -8.01 41.69
C GLN A 570 -17.23 -9.40 41.90
N GLN A 571 -16.02 -9.48 42.48
CA GLN A 571 -15.34 -10.75 42.73
C GLN A 571 -16.03 -11.61 43.81
N LYS A 572 -16.78 -11.01 44.74
CA LYS A 572 -17.64 -11.76 45.68
C LYS A 572 -18.80 -12.45 44.95
N ILE A 573 -19.54 -11.71 44.11
CA ILE A 573 -20.75 -12.25 43.45
C ILE A 573 -20.43 -13.29 42.36
N GLU A 574 -19.26 -13.21 41.72
CA GLU A 574 -18.85 -14.10 40.62
C GLU A 574 -18.31 -15.48 41.05
N ARG A 575 -18.38 -15.86 42.34
CA ARG A 575 -17.93 -17.18 42.83
C ARG A 575 -18.95 -18.31 42.60
N HIS A 576 -18.55 -19.57 42.71
CA HIS A 576 -19.43 -20.75 42.70
C HIS A 576 -20.36 -20.83 41.47
N LEU A 577 -19.79 -20.62 40.29
CA LEU A 577 -20.48 -20.71 38.99
C LEU A 577 -20.70 -22.19 38.58
N GLU A 578 -21.65 -22.40 37.68
CA GLU A 578 -21.91 -23.62 36.92
C GLU A 578 -21.40 -23.43 35.49
N LEU A 579 -20.46 -24.26 35.05
CA LEU A 579 -19.89 -24.22 33.70
C LEU A 579 -20.93 -24.72 32.68
N LEU A 580 -21.28 -23.87 31.72
CA LEU A 580 -22.12 -24.28 30.58
C LEU A 580 -21.28 -24.86 29.44
N GLY A 581 -20.12 -24.25 29.19
CA GLY A 581 -19.23 -24.68 28.12
C GLY A 581 -18.17 -23.66 27.75
N ALA A 582 -17.60 -23.82 26.56
CA ALA A 582 -16.67 -22.87 25.95
C ALA A 582 -17.00 -22.65 24.46
N THR A 583 -16.79 -21.43 23.97
CA THR A 583 -16.86 -21.04 22.56
C THR A 583 -15.47 -21.03 21.95
N ALA A 584 -15.41 -21.08 20.61
CA ALA A 584 -14.18 -20.95 19.85
C ALA A 584 -14.46 -20.18 18.55
N VAL A 585 -13.80 -19.03 18.42
CA VAL A 585 -14.00 -18.01 17.38
C VAL A 585 -12.72 -17.85 16.56
N GLU A 586 -12.83 -17.87 15.24
CA GLU A 586 -11.73 -17.70 14.29
C GLU A 586 -11.56 -16.22 13.92
N ASP A 587 -10.31 -15.74 13.90
CA ASP A 587 -9.92 -14.45 13.31
C ASP A 587 -9.59 -14.70 11.84
N ALA A 588 -10.57 -14.45 10.95
CA ALA A 588 -10.51 -14.96 9.57
C ALA A 588 -9.37 -14.33 8.75
N LEU A 589 -8.58 -15.14 8.05
CA LEU A 589 -7.52 -14.68 7.14
C LEU A 589 -8.09 -13.90 5.94
N GLN A 590 -7.32 -12.95 5.40
CA GLN A 590 -7.62 -12.35 4.09
C GLN A 590 -7.51 -13.39 2.95
N ASP A 591 -8.16 -13.11 1.82
CA ASP A 591 -8.19 -14.04 0.70
C ASP A 591 -6.81 -14.17 0.03
N ASN A 592 -6.38 -15.41 -0.25
CA ASN A 592 -5.11 -15.76 -0.89
C ASN A 592 -3.82 -15.30 -0.15
N VAL A 593 -3.89 -15.04 1.16
CA VAL A 593 -2.69 -14.69 1.97
C VAL A 593 -1.61 -15.78 1.88
N ARG A 594 -1.99 -17.07 1.99
CA ARG A 594 -1.03 -18.18 1.94
C ARG A 594 -0.29 -18.29 0.61
N ASP A 595 -1.00 -18.24 -0.51
CA ASP A 595 -0.38 -18.21 -1.85
C ASP A 595 0.54 -16.99 -2.01
N THR A 596 0.15 -15.83 -1.47
CA THR A 596 0.97 -14.62 -1.48
C THR A 596 2.26 -14.79 -0.70
N LEU A 597 2.18 -15.25 0.56
CA LEU A 597 3.35 -15.49 1.40
C LEU A 597 4.28 -16.56 0.82
N GLU A 598 3.73 -17.66 0.31
CA GLU A 598 4.50 -18.70 -0.37
C GLU A 598 5.19 -18.16 -1.63
N ALA A 599 4.51 -17.37 -2.46
CA ALA A 599 5.11 -16.75 -3.65
C ALA A 599 6.26 -15.78 -3.32
N LEU A 600 6.07 -14.89 -2.33
CA LEU A 600 7.13 -13.98 -1.85
C LEU A 600 8.33 -14.78 -1.29
N ARG A 601 8.05 -15.85 -0.54
CA ARG A 601 9.04 -16.77 0.03
C ARG A 601 9.84 -17.53 -1.04
N TYR A 602 9.22 -17.88 -2.18
CA TYR A 602 9.90 -18.44 -3.35
C TYR A 602 10.70 -17.38 -4.12
N ALA A 603 10.17 -16.16 -4.27
CA ALA A 603 10.89 -15.01 -4.79
C ALA A 603 12.16 -14.68 -3.98
N GLY A 604 12.24 -15.14 -2.72
CA GLY A 604 13.40 -14.95 -1.86
C GLY A 604 13.28 -13.77 -0.91
N ILE A 605 12.11 -13.13 -0.87
CA ILE A 605 11.74 -12.12 0.11
C ILE A 605 11.54 -12.84 1.44
N LYS A 606 12.20 -12.37 2.50
CA LYS A 606 11.95 -12.84 3.87
C LYS A 606 10.76 -12.07 4.42
N VAL A 607 9.77 -12.75 4.98
CA VAL A 607 8.60 -12.11 5.60
C VAL A 607 8.70 -12.27 7.10
N TRP A 608 8.60 -11.16 7.83
CA TRP A 608 8.62 -11.11 9.29
C TRP A 608 7.26 -10.56 9.76
N VAL A 609 6.67 -11.19 10.77
CA VAL A 609 5.37 -10.76 11.31
C VAL A 609 5.61 -10.08 12.65
N LEU A 610 5.18 -8.82 12.76
CA LEU A 610 5.41 -7.95 13.91
C LEU A 610 4.06 -7.55 14.51
N THR A 611 3.59 -8.23 15.57
CA THR A 611 2.23 -8.07 16.09
C THR A 611 2.16 -7.75 17.59
N GLY A 612 1.09 -7.05 17.98
CA GLY A 612 0.71 -6.83 19.39
C GLY A 612 0.02 -8.04 20.04
N ASP A 613 -0.36 -9.06 19.26
CA ASP A 613 -1.05 -10.27 19.77
C ASP A 613 -0.16 -11.12 20.71
N LYS A 614 -0.82 -12.01 21.46
CA LYS A 614 -0.14 -13.03 22.27
C LYS A 614 0.54 -14.08 21.38
N VAL A 615 1.59 -14.70 21.91
CA VAL A 615 2.45 -15.69 21.22
C VAL A 615 1.63 -16.84 20.63
N GLU A 616 0.64 -17.36 21.36
CA GLU A 616 -0.15 -18.53 20.96
C GLU A 616 -1.03 -18.20 19.75
N THR A 617 -1.81 -17.12 19.83
CA THR A 617 -2.68 -16.64 18.74
C THR A 617 -1.87 -16.30 17.50
N ALA A 618 -0.75 -15.59 17.67
CA ALA A 618 0.14 -15.19 16.60
C ALA A 618 0.80 -16.39 15.90
N LEU A 619 1.31 -17.37 16.66
CA LEU A 619 1.89 -18.61 16.14
C LEU A 619 0.88 -19.39 15.30
N ASN A 620 -0.35 -19.54 15.80
CA ASN A 620 -1.39 -20.28 15.07
C ASN A 620 -1.77 -19.61 13.75
N ILE A 621 -1.89 -18.28 13.74
CA ILE A 621 -2.17 -17.51 12.52
C ILE A 621 -0.98 -17.61 11.55
N ALA A 622 0.26 -17.54 12.04
CA ALA A 622 1.47 -17.71 11.24
C ALA A 622 1.61 -19.11 10.61
N LEU A 623 1.13 -20.17 11.29
CA LEU A 623 1.05 -21.52 10.74
C LEU A 623 -0.08 -21.63 9.70
N SER A 624 -1.27 -21.12 10.03
CA SER A 624 -2.46 -21.18 9.15
C SER A 624 -2.25 -20.44 7.83
N CYS A 625 -1.57 -19.30 7.87
CA CYS A 625 -1.23 -18.52 6.68
C CYS A 625 0.05 -19.01 5.95
N GLY A 626 0.76 -20.01 6.47
CA GLY A 626 1.98 -20.56 5.85
C GLY A 626 3.22 -19.66 5.95
N HIS A 627 3.21 -18.66 6.85
CA HIS A 627 4.38 -17.84 7.18
C HIS A 627 5.50 -18.69 7.79
N ILE A 628 5.16 -19.46 8.82
CA ILE A 628 6.05 -20.47 9.41
C ILE A 628 5.79 -21.81 8.70
N PRO A 629 6.80 -22.41 8.04
CA PRO A 629 6.68 -23.75 7.46
C PRO A 629 6.37 -24.81 8.53
N GLU A 630 5.60 -25.84 8.18
CA GLU A 630 5.24 -26.92 9.11
C GLU A 630 6.46 -27.75 9.54
N ASP A 631 7.44 -27.87 8.64
CA ASP A 631 8.76 -28.51 8.78
C ASP A 631 9.80 -27.65 9.51
N ALA A 632 9.51 -26.39 9.83
CA ALA A 632 10.48 -25.49 10.45
C ALA A 632 10.68 -25.76 11.95
N HIS A 633 11.94 -25.77 12.38
CA HIS A 633 12.36 -25.78 13.78
C HIS A 633 12.02 -24.43 14.43
N LYS A 634 11.16 -24.46 15.46
CA LYS A 634 10.63 -23.26 16.13
C LYS A 634 11.41 -23.01 17.42
N HIS A 635 12.19 -21.94 17.45
CA HIS A 635 12.93 -21.52 18.64
C HIS A 635 12.17 -20.37 19.34
N PHE A 636 12.07 -20.42 20.66
CA PHE A 636 11.22 -19.51 21.46
C PHE A 636 12.04 -18.74 22.49
N ILE A 637 12.08 -17.41 22.35
CA ILE A 637 12.68 -16.48 23.32
C ILE A 637 11.54 -15.69 23.96
N VAL A 638 11.01 -16.20 25.08
CA VAL A 638 9.80 -15.67 25.74
C VAL A 638 10.05 -15.54 27.24
N GLU A 639 9.51 -14.49 27.88
CA GLU A 639 9.60 -14.27 29.33
C GLU A 639 11.05 -14.21 29.87
N CYS A 640 11.92 -13.46 29.17
CA CYS A 640 13.21 -13.05 29.72
C CYS A 640 13.03 -11.83 30.64
N HIS A 641 13.49 -11.96 31.90
CA HIS A 641 13.41 -10.91 32.92
C HIS A 641 14.77 -10.22 33.20
N SER A 642 15.84 -10.66 32.53
CA SER A 642 17.20 -10.11 32.65
C SER A 642 17.90 -10.21 31.29
N ALA A 643 18.78 -9.26 31.01
CA ALA A 643 19.63 -9.26 29.82
C ALA A 643 20.60 -10.47 29.81
N GLU A 644 21.09 -10.91 30.98
CA GLU A 644 22.02 -12.07 31.07
C GLU A 644 21.34 -13.36 30.58
N LYS A 645 20.13 -13.65 31.07
CA LYS A 645 19.32 -14.80 30.63
C LYS A 645 19.00 -14.74 29.13
N LEU A 646 18.79 -13.55 28.58
CA LEU A 646 18.63 -13.38 27.14
C LEU A 646 19.93 -13.70 26.38
N GLY A 647 21.09 -13.27 26.90
CA GLY A 647 22.40 -13.62 26.36
C GLY A 647 22.58 -15.13 26.25
N GLU A 648 22.31 -15.87 27.34
CA GLU A 648 22.35 -17.34 27.36
C GLU A 648 21.39 -17.98 26.34
N GLN A 649 20.17 -17.45 26.18
CA GLN A 649 19.22 -17.94 25.17
C GLN A 649 19.73 -17.70 23.74
N LEU A 650 20.36 -16.55 23.47
CA LEU A 650 20.99 -16.25 22.19
C LEU A 650 22.22 -17.13 21.93
N ASP A 651 23.03 -17.44 22.95
CA ASP A 651 24.16 -18.38 22.85
C ASP A 651 23.68 -19.80 22.46
N VAL A 652 22.61 -20.28 23.11
CA VAL A 652 21.98 -21.57 22.78
C VAL A 652 21.44 -21.56 21.36
N PHE A 653 20.75 -20.49 20.95
CA PHE A 653 20.18 -20.38 19.61
C PHE A 653 21.25 -20.32 18.51
N GLU A 654 22.34 -19.60 18.74
CA GLU A 654 23.50 -19.56 17.84
C GLU A 654 24.12 -20.96 17.69
N CYS A 655 24.29 -21.70 18.80
CA CYS A 655 24.76 -23.07 18.77
C CYS A 655 23.82 -24.04 18.04
N GLU A 656 22.50 -23.85 18.12
CA GLU A 656 21.51 -24.64 17.37
C GLU A 656 21.61 -24.35 15.86
N LEU A 657 21.62 -23.08 15.47
CA LEU A 657 21.76 -22.63 14.08
C LEU A 657 23.06 -23.10 13.43
N ASP A 658 24.16 -23.19 14.19
CA ASP A 658 25.46 -23.66 13.69
C ASP A 658 25.55 -25.19 13.57
N ARG A 659 24.85 -25.93 14.44
CA ARG A 659 24.77 -27.41 14.34
C ARG A 659 23.88 -27.88 13.20
N HIS A 660 22.84 -27.11 12.90
CA HIS A 660 21.75 -27.49 11.99
C HIS A 660 21.69 -26.59 10.75
N MET A 661 22.83 -26.39 10.08
CA MET A 661 22.99 -25.47 8.94
C MET A 661 22.06 -25.75 7.74
N GLU A 662 21.52 -26.97 7.58
CA GLU A 662 20.59 -27.32 6.50
C GLU A 662 19.11 -27.18 6.90
N ASP A 663 18.80 -27.10 8.21
CA ASP A 663 17.44 -27.09 8.71
C ASP A 663 16.81 -25.68 8.67
N VAL A 664 15.49 -25.65 8.54
CA VAL A 664 14.74 -24.40 8.41
C VAL A 664 14.32 -23.88 9.78
N PHE A 665 14.92 -22.78 10.25
CA PHE A 665 14.58 -22.18 11.54
C PHE A 665 13.54 -21.06 11.45
N ALA A 666 12.65 -21.03 12.44
CA ALA A 666 11.71 -19.94 12.71
C ALA A 666 11.90 -19.42 14.15
N LEU A 667 12.15 -18.12 14.31
CA LEU A 667 12.35 -17.49 15.61
C LEU A 667 11.05 -16.84 16.10
N LEU A 668 10.66 -17.14 17.34
CA LEU A 668 9.59 -16.46 18.06
C LEU A 668 10.17 -15.67 19.23
N ILE A 669 9.84 -14.38 19.33
CA ILE A 669 10.28 -13.50 20.43
C ILE A 669 9.13 -12.63 20.95
N ASP A 670 9.06 -12.43 22.27
CA ASP A 670 8.08 -11.53 22.88
C ASP A 670 8.64 -10.11 23.11
N GLY A 671 7.76 -9.11 23.14
CA GLY A 671 8.13 -7.70 23.29
C GLY A 671 8.89 -7.38 24.57
N GLY A 672 8.76 -8.20 25.63
CA GLY A 672 9.56 -8.11 26.84
C GLY A 672 11.02 -8.50 26.60
N SER A 673 11.26 -9.70 26.08
CA SER A 673 12.62 -10.17 25.75
C SER A 673 13.26 -9.31 24.65
N LEU A 674 12.48 -8.86 23.67
CA LEU A 674 12.96 -8.01 22.58
C LEU A 674 13.45 -6.63 23.08
N ALA A 675 12.84 -6.05 24.11
CA ALA A 675 13.32 -4.78 24.69
C ALA A 675 14.77 -4.91 25.19
N PHE A 676 15.11 -6.04 25.84
CA PHE A 676 16.48 -6.36 26.23
C PHE A 676 17.37 -6.67 25.02
N ALA A 677 16.84 -7.32 23.97
CA ALA A 677 17.59 -7.62 22.75
C ALA A 677 18.03 -6.35 22.00
N LEU A 678 17.11 -5.40 21.83
CA LEU A 678 17.37 -4.13 21.13
C LEU A 678 18.32 -3.20 21.91
N THR A 679 18.32 -3.28 23.24
CA THR A 679 19.16 -2.41 24.09
C THR A 679 20.54 -3.01 24.40
N ALA A 680 20.63 -4.30 24.72
CA ALA A 680 21.88 -4.94 25.16
C ALA A 680 22.62 -5.69 24.04
N PHE A 681 21.90 -6.32 23.10
CA PHE A 681 22.51 -7.20 22.07
C PHE A 681 21.95 -6.99 20.64
N PRO A 682 21.78 -5.74 20.16
CA PRO A 682 21.07 -5.46 18.91
C PRO A 682 21.71 -6.13 17.69
N GLU A 683 23.04 -6.08 17.57
CA GLU A 683 23.76 -6.67 16.44
C GLU A 683 23.66 -8.20 16.42
N ARG A 684 23.80 -8.84 17.59
CA ARG A 684 23.72 -10.30 17.71
C ARG A 684 22.30 -10.81 17.43
N PHE A 685 21.29 -10.14 17.96
CA PHE A 685 19.89 -10.43 17.63
C PHE A 685 19.61 -10.25 16.13
N ARG A 686 20.12 -9.17 15.52
CA ARG A 686 20.00 -8.90 14.07
C ARG A 686 20.57 -10.04 13.25
N ASP A 687 21.81 -10.44 13.51
CA ASP A 687 22.53 -11.38 12.64
C ASP A 687 21.99 -12.81 12.77
N LEU A 688 21.58 -13.23 13.97
CA LEU A 688 20.85 -14.49 14.20
C LEU A 688 19.45 -14.49 13.54
N SER A 689 18.69 -13.40 13.69
CA SER A 689 17.35 -13.28 13.10
C SER A 689 17.39 -13.26 11.57
N VAL A 690 18.43 -12.69 10.96
CA VAL A 690 18.62 -12.73 9.50
C VAL A 690 18.93 -14.15 9.00
N ARG A 691 19.55 -15.03 9.79
CA ARG A 691 19.74 -16.45 9.42
C ARG A 691 18.42 -17.22 9.36
N CYS A 692 17.42 -16.81 10.14
CA CYS A 692 16.10 -17.45 10.20
C CYS A 692 15.33 -17.35 8.87
N ARG A 693 14.47 -18.33 8.61
CA ARG A 693 13.57 -18.34 7.44
C ARG A 693 12.34 -17.46 7.65
N ALA A 694 11.84 -17.46 8.89
CA ALA A 694 10.69 -16.68 9.35
C ALA A 694 11.00 -16.15 10.77
N VAL A 695 10.53 -14.94 11.07
CA VAL A 695 10.60 -14.37 12.42
C VAL A 695 9.21 -13.85 12.78
N LEU A 696 8.77 -14.16 13.99
CA LEU A 696 7.49 -13.74 14.54
C LEU A 696 7.73 -13.05 15.88
N CYS A 697 7.46 -11.75 15.93
CA CYS A 697 7.58 -10.93 17.13
C CYS A 697 6.18 -10.63 17.68
N CYS A 698 5.96 -10.92 18.96
CA CYS A 698 4.65 -10.88 19.61
C CYS A 698 4.61 -9.85 20.75
N ARG A 699 3.43 -9.35 21.12
CA ARG A 699 3.22 -8.31 22.16
C ARG A 699 4.08 -7.05 21.96
N LEU A 700 4.31 -6.66 20.72
CA LEU A 700 5.07 -5.46 20.34
C LEU A 700 4.29 -4.16 20.58
N SER A 701 5.00 -3.13 21.05
CA SER A 701 4.51 -1.74 20.95
C SER A 701 4.80 -1.13 19.57
N PRO A 702 4.08 -0.07 19.13
CA PRO A 702 4.34 0.63 17.87
C PRO A 702 5.78 1.14 17.73
N LEU A 703 6.39 1.58 18.84
CA LEU A 703 7.78 2.04 18.85
C LEU A 703 8.76 0.88 18.61
N GLN A 704 8.55 -0.26 19.27
CA GLN A 704 9.39 -1.45 19.08
C GLN A 704 9.29 -2.01 17.66
N LYS A 705 8.11 -1.92 17.00
CA LYS A 705 7.98 -2.26 15.57
C LYS A 705 8.93 -1.42 14.71
N CYS A 706 8.95 -0.11 14.94
CA CYS A 706 9.85 0.83 14.26
C CYS A 706 11.33 0.50 14.52
N GLU A 707 11.71 0.27 15.78
CA GLU A 707 13.09 -0.07 16.17
C GLU A 707 13.60 -1.36 15.49
N VAL A 708 12.75 -2.39 15.35
CA VAL A 708 13.09 -3.62 14.60
C VAL A 708 13.35 -3.32 13.13
N VAL A 709 12.49 -2.52 12.47
CA VAL A 709 12.70 -2.12 11.06
C VAL A 709 14.00 -1.33 10.91
N HIS A 710 14.26 -0.39 11.83
CA HIS A 710 15.49 0.41 11.85
C HIS A 710 16.74 -0.48 11.98
N LEU A 711 16.76 -1.40 12.95
CA LEU A 711 17.85 -2.33 13.17
C LEU A 711 18.15 -3.18 11.93
N MET A 712 17.13 -3.67 11.22
CA MET A 712 17.35 -4.49 10.01
C MET A 712 17.90 -3.70 8.81
N LYS A 713 17.78 -2.36 8.80
CA LYS A 713 18.45 -1.51 7.79
C LYS A 713 19.97 -1.44 8.01
N THR A 714 20.47 -1.84 9.19
CA THR A 714 21.91 -1.90 9.52
C THR A 714 22.61 -3.18 9.07
N VAL A 715 21.85 -4.21 8.66
CA VAL A 715 22.37 -5.54 8.26
C VAL A 715 23.43 -5.42 7.15
N GLU A 716 24.45 -6.27 7.21
CA GLU A 716 25.48 -6.34 6.18
C GLU A 716 24.88 -6.56 4.77
N GLY A 717 25.30 -5.73 3.83
CA GLY A 717 24.72 -5.69 2.48
C GLY A 717 23.49 -4.79 2.32
N ARG A 718 22.96 -4.19 3.40
CA ARG A 718 21.89 -3.16 3.42
C ARG A 718 20.66 -3.56 2.58
N PRO A 719 19.91 -4.60 3.00
CA PRO A 719 18.72 -5.07 2.30
C PRO A 719 17.66 -3.96 2.21
N ILE A 720 16.94 -3.90 1.09
CA ILE A 720 15.76 -3.03 0.97
C ILE A 720 14.63 -3.63 1.80
N THR A 721 14.12 -2.82 2.72
CA THR A 721 13.05 -3.17 3.66
C THR A 721 11.74 -2.56 3.21
N ALA A 722 10.68 -3.37 3.16
CA ALA A 722 9.31 -2.90 3.02
C ALA A 722 8.52 -3.26 4.28
N SER A 723 7.48 -2.50 4.59
CA SER A 723 6.57 -2.82 5.68
C SER A 723 5.12 -2.61 5.27
N ILE A 724 4.22 -3.43 5.82
CA ILE A 724 2.78 -3.41 5.53
C ILE A 724 1.92 -3.41 6.79
N GLY A 725 0.92 -2.53 6.81
CA GLY A 725 -0.06 -2.39 7.89
C GLY A 725 -1.33 -1.65 7.42
N ASP A 726 -2.40 -1.73 8.21
CA ASP A 726 -3.67 -1.02 7.97
C ASP A 726 -3.97 0.03 9.07
N GLY A 727 -3.48 -0.19 10.29
CA GLY A 727 -3.80 0.60 11.47
C GLY A 727 -2.85 1.77 11.78
N ALA A 728 -3.28 2.64 12.69
CA ALA A 728 -2.48 3.75 13.22
C ALA A 728 -1.19 3.26 13.92
N ASN A 729 -1.25 2.08 14.54
CA ASN A 729 -0.14 1.42 15.24
C ASN A 729 1.03 1.06 14.32
N ASP A 730 0.79 0.99 13.01
CA ASP A 730 1.77 0.56 12.01
C ASP A 730 2.37 1.74 11.24
N VAL A 731 1.84 2.96 11.40
CA VAL A 731 2.34 4.15 10.68
C VAL A 731 3.83 4.38 10.92
N SER A 732 4.31 4.22 12.16
CA SER A 732 5.75 4.33 12.48
C SER A 732 6.60 3.23 11.83
N MET A 733 6.07 2.01 11.71
CA MET A 733 6.72 0.89 11.03
C MET A 733 6.74 1.08 9.51
N ILE A 734 5.67 1.67 8.95
CA ILE A 734 5.51 2.03 7.53
C ILE A 734 6.51 3.12 7.14
N GLN A 735 6.60 4.20 7.94
CA GLN A 735 7.48 5.33 7.65
C GLN A 735 8.98 5.05 7.85
N GLU A 736 9.35 4.09 8.71
CA GLU A 736 10.76 3.71 8.92
C GLU A 736 11.27 2.71 7.86
N ALA A 737 10.41 2.05 7.09
CA ALA A 737 10.86 1.19 5.99
C ALA A 737 11.44 2.01 4.81
N HIS A 738 12.08 1.32 3.86
CA HIS A 738 12.45 1.95 2.58
C HIS A 738 11.26 2.09 1.63
N VAL A 739 10.22 1.26 1.82
CA VAL A 739 8.95 1.30 1.10
C VAL A 739 7.81 1.01 2.07
N GLY A 740 6.90 1.97 2.22
CA GLY A 740 5.67 1.82 3.00
C GLY A 740 4.52 1.28 2.15
N LEU A 741 3.89 0.18 2.59
CA LEU A 741 2.69 -0.39 1.98
C LEU A 741 1.51 -0.24 2.97
N GLY A 742 0.39 0.33 2.51
CA GLY A 742 -0.79 0.58 3.32
C GLY A 742 -1.97 -0.27 2.86
N ILE A 743 -2.62 -0.97 3.78
CA ILE A 743 -3.92 -1.56 3.52
C ILE A 743 -5.02 -0.55 3.84
N VAL A 744 -5.99 -0.41 2.94
CA VAL A 744 -7.15 0.47 3.12
C VAL A 744 -8.17 -0.23 4.03
N GLY A 745 -7.92 -0.19 5.33
CA GLY A 745 -8.76 -0.80 6.35
C GLY A 745 -10.15 -0.17 6.47
N LYS A 746 -11.12 -0.93 7.00
CA LYS A 746 -12.47 -0.45 7.32
C LYS A 746 -12.48 0.49 8.53
N GLU A 747 -11.56 0.29 9.47
CA GLU A 747 -11.49 1.02 10.75
C GLU A 747 -10.80 2.39 10.62
N GLY A 748 -10.10 2.64 9.51
CA GLY A 748 -9.50 3.93 9.23
C GLY A 748 -8.57 3.90 8.02
N ARG A 749 -8.30 5.09 7.45
CA ARG A 749 -7.39 5.27 6.31
C ARG A 749 -6.03 5.85 6.72
N GLN A 750 -5.62 5.69 7.98
CA GLN A 750 -4.40 6.34 8.50
C GLN A 750 -3.13 5.74 7.90
N ALA A 751 -2.96 4.41 7.96
CA ALA A 751 -1.83 3.73 7.30
C ALA A 751 -1.80 4.02 5.78
N ALA A 752 -2.95 3.87 5.11
CA ALA A 752 -3.09 4.14 3.68
C ALA A 752 -2.72 5.58 3.25
N ARG A 753 -2.86 6.57 4.13
CA ARG A 753 -2.45 7.97 3.86
C ARG A 753 -0.98 8.26 4.18
N CYS A 754 -0.32 7.39 4.96
CA CYS A 754 1.07 7.55 5.37
C CYS A 754 2.05 6.58 4.68
N ALA A 755 1.53 5.59 3.96
CA ALA A 755 2.27 4.67 3.09
C ALA A 755 2.57 5.28 1.72
N ASP A 756 3.56 4.75 1.01
CA ASP A 756 3.89 5.15 -0.36
C ASP A 756 2.89 4.58 -1.37
N TYR A 757 2.38 3.38 -1.11
CA TYR A 757 1.41 2.66 -1.93
C TYR A 757 0.26 2.17 -1.04
N ALA A 758 -0.99 2.38 -1.46
CA ALA A 758 -2.16 1.93 -0.70
C ALA A 758 -3.12 1.10 -1.56
N PHE A 759 -3.61 -0.02 -1.04
CA PHE A 759 -4.49 -0.96 -1.74
C PHE A 759 -5.40 -1.71 -0.75
N ALA A 760 -6.44 -2.39 -1.24
CA ALA A 760 -7.48 -2.96 -0.38
C ALA A 760 -7.10 -4.30 0.29
N ASN A 761 -6.43 -5.20 -0.43
CA ASN A 761 -6.21 -6.59 0.01
C ASN A 761 -4.72 -6.98 0.00
N PHE A 762 -4.28 -7.75 1.00
CA PHE A 762 -2.91 -8.25 1.11
C PHE A 762 -2.43 -9.04 -0.12
N SER A 763 -3.34 -9.75 -0.80
CA SER A 763 -2.99 -10.53 -2.00
C SER A 763 -2.49 -9.69 -3.19
N MET A 764 -2.81 -8.39 -3.23
CA MET A 764 -2.31 -7.45 -4.23
C MET A 764 -0.78 -7.24 -4.13
N VAL A 765 -0.18 -7.45 -2.96
CA VAL A 765 1.29 -7.39 -2.74
C VAL A 765 2.04 -8.33 -3.69
N LYS A 766 1.49 -9.52 -3.96
CA LYS A 766 2.06 -10.51 -4.90
C LYS A 766 2.30 -9.87 -6.28
N ARG A 767 1.34 -9.09 -6.76
CA ARG A 767 1.37 -8.45 -8.08
C ARG A 767 2.22 -7.17 -8.08
N ILE A 768 2.09 -6.33 -7.05
CA ILE A 768 2.87 -5.08 -6.92
C ILE A 768 4.38 -5.38 -6.90
N LEU A 769 4.82 -6.34 -6.07
CA LEU A 769 6.26 -6.66 -5.97
C LEU A 769 6.76 -7.49 -7.16
N LEU A 770 6.12 -8.64 -7.46
CA LEU A 770 6.68 -9.59 -8.43
C LEU A 770 6.53 -9.14 -9.89
N MET A 771 5.52 -8.32 -10.21
CA MET A 771 5.26 -7.85 -11.57
C MET A 771 5.67 -6.38 -11.75
N HIS A 772 5.01 -5.43 -11.07
CA HIS A 772 5.26 -4.00 -11.27
C HIS A 772 6.68 -3.60 -10.85
N GLY A 773 7.11 -3.97 -9.64
CA GLY A 773 8.48 -3.75 -9.18
C GLY A 773 9.53 -4.39 -10.08
N HIS A 774 9.26 -5.58 -10.64
CA HIS A 774 10.16 -6.23 -11.59
C HIS A 774 10.33 -5.41 -12.87
N TYR A 775 9.23 -4.85 -13.40
CA TYR A 775 9.27 -3.99 -14.57
C TYR A 775 9.97 -2.66 -14.29
N PHE A 776 9.60 -1.92 -13.24
CA PHE A 776 10.18 -0.60 -12.95
C PHE A 776 11.70 -0.67 -12.75
N SER A 777 12.20 -1.63 -11.97
CA SER A 777 13.65 -1.81 -11.76
C SER A 777 14.41 -2.06 -13.07
N GLN A 778 13.84 -2.83 -14.00
CA GLN A 778 14.47 -3.12 -15.30
C GLN A 778 14.38 -1.95 -16.28
N ARG A 779 13.24 -1.26 -16.30
CA ARG A 779 12.96 -0.08 -17.12
C ARG A 779 13.89 1.08 -16.77
N LEU A 780 14.01 1.40 -15.48
CA LEU A 780 14.95 2.42 -15.00
C LEU A 780 16.40 2.04 -15.30
N SER A 781 16.76 0.76 -15.13
CA SER A 781 18.11 0.28 -15.49
C SER A 781 18.44 0.49 -16.96
N LEU A 782 17.50 0.20 -17.87
CA LEU A 782 17.66 0.43 -19.31
C LEU A 782 17.77 1.92 -19.64
N LEU A 783 16.88 2.74 -19.06
CA LEU A 783 16.85 4.19 -19.21
C LEU A 783 18.20 4.83 -18.88
N VAL A 784 18.74 4.54 -17.70
CA VAL A 784 20.02 5.10 -17.22
C VAL A 784 21.19 4.68 -18.10
N LEU A 785 21.32 3.38 -18.40
CA LEU A 785 22.45 2.87 -19.20
C LEU A 785 22.45 3.46 -20.62
N TYR A 786 21.28 3.53 -21.26
CA TYR A 786 21.14 4.10 -22.60
C TYR A 786 21.41 5.61 -22.64
N PHE A 787 21.01 6.36 -21.62
CA PHE A 787 21.27 7.82 -21.56
C PHE A 787 22.76 8.16 -21.48
N PHE A 788 23.54 7.43 -20.68
CA PHE A 788 24.99 7.62 -20.66
C PHE A 788 25.64 7.19 -21.98
N TYR A 789 25.21 6.04 -22.52
CA TYR A 789 25.67 5.56 -23.83
C TYR A 789 25.44 6.58 -24.95
N LYS A 790 24.23 7.12 -25.12
CA LYS A 790 23.90 8.01 -26.25
C LYS A 790 24.62 9.36 -26.18
N ASN A 791 24.86 9.87 -24.98
CA ASN A 791 25.61 11.12 -24.77
C ASN A 791 27.11 10.90 -24.98
N LEU A 792 27.65 9.76 -24.54
CA LEU A 792 29.05 9.41 -24.78
C LEU A 792 29.33 9.17 -26.28
N VAL A 793 28.46 8.49 -27.04
CA VAL A 793 28.60 8.38 -28.51
C VAL A 793 28.73 9.77 -29.15
N PHE A 794 27.83 10.69 -28.79
CA PHE A 794 27.75 12.03 -29.37
C PHE A 794 29.00 12.88 -29.05
N MET A 795 29.46 12.84 -27.79
CA MET A 795 30.63 13.62 -27.33
C MET A 795 31.98 13.01 -27.72
N MET A 796 32.10 11.69 -27.89
CA MET A 796 33.34 11.08 -28.37
C MET A 796 33.67 11.52 -29.81
N ILE A 797 32.67 11.71 -30.68
CA ILE A 797 32.85 12.26 -32.02
C ILE A 797 33.36 13.72 -31.95
N GLN A 798 32.80 14.54 -31.05
CA GLN A 798 33.29 15.89 -30.79
C GLN A 798 34.74 15.89 -30.28
N MET A 799 35.11 14.92 -29.44
CA MET A 799 36.48 14.75 -28.93
C MET A 799 37.46 14.32 -30.04
N TYR A 800 37.10 13.36 -30.89
CA TYR A 800 37.93 12.98 -32.04
C TYR A 800 38.10 14.15 -33.01
N PHE A 801 37.07 14.97 -33.21
CA PHE A 801 37.19 16.20 -34.00
C PHE A 801 38.21 17.18 -33.43
N GLN A 802 38.31 17.36 -32.10
CA GLN A 802 39.33 18.24 -31.51
C GLN A 802 40.76 17.82 -31.83
N ILE A 803 41.03 16.52 -31.98
CA ILE A 803 42.37 16.04 -32.35
C ILE A 803 42.75 16.55 -33.75
N ASN A 804 41.80 16.51 -34.69
CA ASN A 804 42.03 16.96 -36.07
C ASN A 804 41.96 18.49 -36.22
N SER A 805 41.19 19.19 -35.37
CA SER A 805 41.12 20.65 -35.35
C SER A 805 42.23 21.31 -34.50
N MET A 806 43.28 20.55 -34.15
CA MET A 806 44.42 20.98 -33.31
C MET A 806 43.99 21.59 -31.96
N PHE A 807 42.87 21.12 -31.41
CA PHE A 807 42.25 21.61 -30.19
C PHE A 807 41.90 23.11 -30.26
N SER A 808 41.37 23.55 -31.42
CA SER A 808 40.86 24.91 -31.63
C SER A 808 39.63 25.29 -30.80
N SER A 809 38.99 24.34 -30.10
CA SER A 809 37.70 24.54 -29.43
C SER A 809 36.57 24.92 -30.41
N GLN A 810 36.57 24.34 -31.61
CA GLN A 810 35.47 24.45 -32.58
C GLN A 810 34.49 23.27 -32.42
N SER A 811 33.19 23.52 -32.52
CA SER A 811 32.18 22.46 -32.56
C SER A 811 32.16 21.75 -33.92
N VAL A 812 32.02 20.42 -33.94
CA VAL A 812 31.74 19.66 -35.18
C VAL A 812 30.25 19.74 -35.55
N TYR A 813 29.39 19.98 -34.56
CA TYR A 813 27.95 20.07 -34.72
C TYR A 813 27.50 21.53 -34.68
N ASP A 814 26.52 21.88 -35.51
CA ASP A 814 25.81 23.14 -35.34
C ASP A 814 25.06 23.20 -33.97
N SER A 815 24.88 24.43 -33.49
CA SER A 815 24.17 24.85 -32.29
C SER A 815 22.74 24.26 -32.16
N LEU A 816 21.99 24.19 -33.26
CA LEU A 816 20.63 23.62 -33.27
C LEU A 816 20.67 22.10 -33.09
N PHE A 817 21.68 21.42 -33.65
CA PHE A 817 21.83 19.98 -33.41
C PHE A 817 22.26 19.66 -31.98
N LEU A 818 23.16 20.44 -31.38
CA LEU A 818 23.57 20.29 -29.98
C LEU A 818 22.37 20.35 -29.02
N THR A 819 21.47 21.32 -29.23
CA THR A 819 20.28 21.51 -28.39
C THR A 819 19.19 20.46 -28.66
N LEU A 820 18.86 20.19 -29.92
CA LEU A 820 17.76 19.27 -30.26
C LEU A 820 18.09 17.78 -30.11
N TYR A 821 19.37 17.39 -30.11
CA TYR A 821 19.78 15.97 -29.97
C TYR A 821 19.19 15.30 -28.73
N ASN A 822 19.30 15.96 -27.58
CA ASN A 822 18.86 15.42 -26.30
C ASN A 822 17.37 15.65 -25.98
N VAL A 823 16.74 16.63 -26.64
CA VAL A 823 15.35 17.07 -26.35
C VAL A 823 14.34 16.49 -27.33
N VAL A 824 14.67 16.45 -28.63
CA VAL A 824 13.77 16.01 -29.70
C VAL A 824 14.23 14.69 -30.29
N TYR A 825 15.47 14.62 -30.78
CA TYR A 825 15.91 13.51 -31.63
C TYR A 825 16.07 12.18 -30.88
N THR A 826 16.32 12.19 -29.58
CA THR A 826 16.56 10.95 -28.80
C THR A 826 15.70 10.78 -27.55
N ALA A 827 14.81 11.73 -27.23
CA ALA A 827 14.04 11.71 -25.98
C ALA A 827 12.79 10.81 -26.03
N LEU A 828 11.99 10.92 -27.09
CA LEU A 828 10.72 10.19 -27.18
C LEU A 828 10.89 8.66 -27.21
N PRO A 829 11.80 8.06 -28.02
CA PRO A 829 11.92 6.61 -28.11
C PRO A 829 12.36 5.95 -26.81
N ILE A 830 13.28 6.59 -26.08
CA ILE A 830 13.76 6.08 -24.78
C ILE A 830 12.69 6.22 -23.69
N LEU A 831 11.89 7.29 -23.72
CA LEU A 831 10.77 7.44 -22.78
C LEU A 831 9.67 6.40 -23.04
N VAL A 832 9.32 6.15 -24.31
CA VAL A 832 8.28 5.16 -24.65
C VAL A 832 8.72 3.74 -24.27
N ILE A 833 9.99 3.35 -24.50
CA ILE A 833 10.45 2.02 -24.09
C ILE A 833 10.69 1.91 -22.58
N SER A 834 11.15 2.97 -21.89
CA SER A 834 11.25 2.94 -20.43
C SER A 834 9.87 2.79 -19.79
N LEU A 835 8.78 3.27 -20.39
CA LEU A 835 7.42 3.02 -19.89
C LEU A 835 6.86 1.65 -20.30
N THR A 836 7.15 1.17 -21.51
CA THR A 836 6.45 0.00 -22.09
C THR A 836 7.20 -1.32 -22.02
N GLU A 837 8.53 -1.33 -21.76
CA GLU A 837 9.35 -2.56 -21.85
C GLU A 837 8.84 -3.67 -20.92
N LYS A 838 8.87 -4.91 -21.42
CA LYS A 838 8.46 -6.14 -20.73
C LYS A 838 9.40 -7.28 -21.14
N VAL A 839 10.45 -7.51 -20.35
CA VAL A 839 11.44 -8.57 -20.60
C VAL A 839 10.84 -9.99 -20.42
N TYR A 840 9.85 -10.12 -19.54
CA TYR A 840 9.05 -11.33 -19.38
C TYR A 840 7.56 -10.96 -19.44
N PRO A 841 6.68 -11.85 -19.92
CA PRO A 841 5.24 -11.63 -19.86
C PRO A 841 4.72 -11.74 -18.41
N MET A 842 3.59 -11.11 -18.13
CA MET A 842 2.96 -11.02 -16.81
C MET A 842 2.76 -12.40 -16.17
N ASP A 843 2.17 -13.34 -16.90
CA ASP A 843 1.86 -14.69 -16.40
C ASP A 843 3.13 -15.43 -15.97
N LYS A 844 4.26 -15.18 -16.64
CA LYS A 844 5.54 -15.81 -16.28
C LYS A 844 6.10 -15.24 -14.97
N LEU A 845 5.97 -13.94 -14.72
CA LEU A 845 6.42 -13.34 -13.46
C LEU A 845 5.58 -13.81 -12.26
N MET A 846 4.27 -13.99 -12.46
CA MET A 846 3.37 -14.47 -11.41
C MET A 846 3.52 -15.97 -11.12
N ASN A 847 3.81 -16.79 -12.15
CA ASN A 847 3.99 -18.24 -12.02
C ASN A 847 5.44 -18.67 -11.68
N GLU A 848 6.45 -17.85 -12.00
CA GLU A 848 7.87 -18.09 -11.64
C GLU A 848 8.43 -16.99 -10.68
N PRO A 849 7.96 -16.88 -9.42
CA PRO A 849 8.46 -15.89 -8.46
C PRO A 849 10.00 -15.80 -8.30
N PRO A 850 10.81 -16.88 -8.41
CA PRO A 850 12.27 -16.80 -8.33
C PRO A 850 12.93 -15.85 -9.35
N LEU A 851 12.25 -15.47 -10.45
CA LEU A 851 12.73 -14.47 -11.40
C LEU A 851 13.01 -13.10 -10.75
N TYR A 852 12.31 -12.77 -9.65
CA TYR A 852 12.51 -11.55 -8.87
C TYR A 852 13.96 -11.38 -8.39
N ARG A 853 14.65 -12.48 -8.01
CA ARG A 853 16.05 -12.48 -7.54
C ARG A 853 17.06 -11.93 -8.55
N LYS A 854 16.68 -11.79 -9.83
CA LYS A 854 17.53 -11.21 -10.87
C LYS A 854 17.70 -9.70 -10.74
N ASN A 855 16.76 -8.99 -10.09
CA ASN A 855 16.79 -7.54 -9.96
C ASN A 855 17.41 -7.06 -8.63
N ILE A 856 17.25 -7.84 -7.55
CA ILE A 856 17.80 -7.59 -6.19
C ILE A 856 19.24 -7.06 -6.23
N ARG A 857 19.52 -6.01 -5.44
CA ARG A 857 20.79 -5.27 -5.34
C ARG A 857 21.25 -4.64 -6.65
N ASN A 858 20.30 -4.09 -7.42
CA ASN A 858 20.57 -3.27 -8.61
C ASN A 858 21.56 -3.93 -9.59
N LYS A 859 21.45 -5.26 -9.81
CA LYS A 859 22.44 -6.05 -10.56
C LYS A 859 22.75 -5.51 -11.97
N ARG A 860 21.77 -4.92 -12.66
CA ARG A 860 21.94 -4.30 -13.98
C ARG A 860 22.68 -2.95 -13.94
N LEU A 861 22.62 -2.22 -12.83
CA LEU A 861 23.36 -0.97 -12.60
C LEU A 861 24.74 -1.20 -11.95
N GLN A 862 25.26 -2.43 -11.99
CA GLN A 862 26.65 -2.67 -11.58
C GLN A 862 27.65 -2.15 -12.62
N TRP A 863 28.80 -1.69 -12.15
CA TRP A 863 29.92 -1.20 -12.97
C TRP A 863 30.29 -2.10 -14.16
N LYS A 864 30.15 -3.42 -14.04
CA LYS A 864 30.40 -4.36 -15.15
C LYS A 864 29.51 -4.09 -16.37
N TYR A 865 28.21 -3.90 -16.14
CA TYR A 865 27.26 -3.60 -17.23
C TYR A 865 27.48 -2.18 -17.76
N PHE A 866 27.65 -1.20 -16.86
CA PHE A 866 27.94 0.19 -17.21
C PHE A 866 29.17 0.31 -18.11
N CYS A 867 30.32 -0.26 -17.72
CA CYS A 867 31.54 -0.23 -18.52
C CYS A 867 31.37 -0.92 -19.89
N GLY A 868 30.60 -2.02 -19.97
CA GLY A 868 30.27 -2.66 -21.24
C GLY A 868 29.51 -1.74 -22.20
N TRP A 869 28.52 -0.99 -21.69
CA TRP A 869 27.81 0.03 -22.46
C TRP A 869 28.71 1.21 -22.86
N MET A 870 29.64 1.64 -21.98
CA MET A 870 30.58 2.71 -22.31
C MET A 870 31.57 2.28 -23.41
N LEU A 871 32.14 1.07 -23.33
CA LEU A 871 33.03 0.53 -24.37
C LEU A 871 32.33 0.45 -25.73
N LEU A 872 31.06 0.03 -25.75
CA LEU A 872 30.25 -0.01 -26.97
C LEU A 872 30.03 1.41 -27.55
N SER A 873 29.81 2.43 -26.71
CA SER A 873 29.68 3.82 -27.19
C SER A 873 30.98 4.36 -27.83
N VAL A 874 32.14 4.01 -27.26
CA VAL A 874 33.45 4.34 -27.82
C VAL A 874 33.65 3.64 -29.17
N TYR A 875 33.28 2.36 -29.28
CA TYR A 875 33.33 1.65 -30.56
C TYR A 875 32.43 2.31 -31.63
N HIS A 876 31.16 2.58 -31.34
CA HIS A 876 30.24 3.20 -32.31
C HIS A 876 30.68 4.59 -32.76
N SER A 877 31.10 5.44 -31.82
CA SER A 877 31.64 6.77 -32.13
C SER A 877 32.92 6.69 -32.97
N THR A 878 33.80 5.72 -32.72
CA THR A 878 35.01 5.48 -33.51
C THR A 878 34.66 5.09 -34.95
N ILE A 879 33.72 4.16 -35.17
CA ILE A 879 33.34 3.72 -36.53
C ILE A 879 32.72 4.89 -37.33
N ILE A 880 31.81 5.66 -36.72
CA ILE A 880 31.18 6.82 -37.37
C ILE A 880 32.24 7.86 -37.75
N TYR A 881 33.10 8.25 -36.79
CA TYR A 881 34.13 9.27 -37.00
C TYR A 881 35.17 8.83 -38.04
N ALA A 882 35.73 7.63 -37.90
CA ALA A 882 36.76 7.12 -38.81
C ALA A 882 36.23 7.01 -40.25
N SER A 883 34.97 6.59 -40.43
CA SER A 883 34.37 6.48 -41.77
C SER A 883 34.19 7.84 -42.45
N GLY A 884 33.73 8.85 -41.71
CA GLY A 884 33.60 10.21 -42.24
C GLY A 884 34.96 10.87 -42.50
N TYR A 885 35.94 10.66 -41.62
CA TYR A 885 37.30 11.16 -41.80
C TYR A 885 37.96 10.54 -43.05
N LEU A 886 37.90 9.21 -43.20
CA LEU A 886 38.44 8.51 -44.38
C LEU A 886 37.75 8.95 -45.69
N MET A 887 36.46 9.28 -45.66
CA MET A 887 35.77 9.82 -46.84
C MET A 887 36.32 11.20 -47.21
N TRP A 888 36.42 12.13 -46.25
CA TRP A 888 36.83 13.50 -46.52
C TRP A 888 38.30 13.64 -46.92
N ASP A 889 39.17 12.83 -46.31
CA ASP A 889 40.61 12.82 -46.59
C ASP A 889 40.92 12.26 -47.99
N ASN A 890 40.27 11.17 -48.39
CA ASN A 890 40.51 10.54 -49.70
C ASN A 890 39.72 11.18 -50.85
N ASN A 891 38.55 11.77 -50.59
CA ASN A 891 37.72 12.38 -51.63
C ASN A 891 36.78 13.48 -51.08
N ALA A 892 37.31 14.69 -50.93
CA ALA A 892 36.59 15.89 -50.48
C ALA A 892 35.51 16.43 -51.47
N ALA A 893 35.12 15.65 -52.48
CA ALA A 893 34.07 15.96 -53.44
C ALA A 893 32.95 14.92 -53.38
N ILE A 894 31.91 15.19 -52.59
CA ILE A 894 30.69 14.37 -52.54
C ILE A 894 29.96 14.56 -53.88
N LEU A 895 30.03 13.55 -54.76
CA LEU A 895 29.68 13.71 -56.18
C LEU A 895 28.20 14.07 -56.40
N THR A 896 28.01 15.24 -56.98
CA THR A 896 27.08 15.51 -58.10
C THR A 896 27.56 16.72 -58.90
N SER A 897 28.20 17.68 -58.22
CA SER A 897 28.90 18.84 -58.79
C SER A 897 30.38 18.84 -58.36
N PRO A 898 31.30 19.44 -59.14
CA PRO A 898 32.74 19.47 -58.86
C PRO A 898 33.14 20.53 -57.81
N HIS A 899 32.29 20.78 -56.81
CA HIS A 899 32.52 21.80 -55.79
C HIS A 899 33.07 21.18 -54.49
N THR A 900 33.93 21.93 -53.80
CA THR A 900 34.44 21.59 -52.47
C THR A 900 33.30 21.54 -51.46
N VAL A 901 33.26 20.50 -50.64
CA VAL A 901 32.16 20.30 -49.69
C VAL A 901 32.38 21.12 -48.41
N ASN A 902 31.34 21.84 -47.97
CA ASN A 902 31.35 22.70 -46.78
C ASN A 902 31.63 21.91 -45.49
N PHE A 903 32.32 22.52 -44.52
CA PHE A 903 32.53 21.99 -43.17
C PHE A 903 31.20 21.56 -42.50
N TYR A 904 30.14 22.35 -42.65
CA TYR A 904 28.83 22.01 -42.10
C TYR A 904 28.23 20.72 -42.68
N CYS A 905 28.61 20.31 -43.89
CA CYS A 905 28.24 19.00 -44.43
C CYS A 905 28.91 17.84 -43.66
N TYR A 906 30.15 18.01 -43.20
CA TYR A 906 30.85 17.02 -42.37
C TYR A 906 30.15 16.85 -41.02
N GLY A 907 29.82 17.96 -40.35
CA GLY A 907 29.03 17.97 -39.12
C GLY A 907 27.65 17.32 -39.29
N THR A 908 26.96 17.66 -40.38
CA THR A 908 25.63 17.11 -40.72
C THR A 908 25.68 15.61 -41.03
N PHE A 909 26.73 15.12 -41.70
CA PHE A 909 26.98 13.69 -41.92
C PHE A 909 27.15 12.93 -40.60
N MET A 910 27.89 13.50 -39.64
CA MET A 910 28.12 12.88 -38.33
C MET A 910 26.81 12.75 -37.54
N ILE A 911 26.06 13.85 -37.36
CA ILE A 911 24.79 13.80 -36.60
C ILE A 911 23.74 12.88 -37.26
N HIS A 912 23.67 12.85 -38.61
CA HIS A 912 22.76 11.96 -39.33
C HIS A 912 23.01 10.48 -39.00
N ASN A 913 24.28 10.05 -39.03
CA ASN A 913 24.66 8.69 -38.67
C ASN A 913 24.44 8.41 -37.17
N VAL A 914 24.75 9.36 -36.27
CA VAL A 914 24.52 9.20 -34.83
C VAL A 914 23.03 9.01 -34.51
N VAL A 915 22.15 9.89 -35.01
CA VAL A 915 20.70 9.83 -34.71
C VAL A 915 20.07 8.54 -35.22
N ILE A 916 20.43 8.08 -36.42
CA ILE A 916 19.95 6.79 -36.94
C ILE A 916 20.50 5.64 -36.08
N LEU A 917 21.81 5.62 -35.80
CA LEU A 917 22.44 4.54 -35.06
C LEU A 917 21.91 4.39 -33.64
N VAL A 918 21.79 5.47 -32.85
CA VAL A 918 21.32 5.33 -31.45
C VAL A 918 19.88 4.82 -31.37
N ASN A 919 19.02 5.26 -32.29
CA ASN A 919 17.64 4.79 -32.38
C ASN A 919 17.53 3.32 -32.83
N LEU A 920 18.32 2.90 -33.84
CA LEU A 920 18.38 1.50 -34.25
C LEU A 920 19.01 0.60 -33.18
N LYS A 921 20.02 1.08 -32.45
CA LYS A 921 20.58 0.41 -31.26
C LYS A 921 19.52 0.22 -30.18
N LEU A 922 18.66 1.22 -29.95
CA LEU A 922 17.57 1.12 -28.97
C LEU A 922 16.53 0.09 -29.41
N TRP A 923 16.11 0.12 -30.68
CA TRP A 923 15.20 -0.89 -31.25
C TRP A 923 15.80 -2.30 -31.15
N LEU A 924 17.07 -2.45 -31.52
CA LEU A 924 17.76 -3.73 -31.42
C LEU A 924 17.81 -4.21 -29.96
N THR A 925 18.02 -3.32 -28.99
CA THR A 925 18.14 -3.71 -27.58
C THR A 925 16.81 -4.10 -26.93
N SER A 926 15.67 -3.56 -27.39
CA SER A 926 14.38 -3.84 -26.75
C SER A 926 13.88 -5.28 -26.97
N VAL A 927 13.19 -5.81 -25.96
CA VAL A 927 12.52 -7.11 -26.02
C VAL A 927 11.04 -6.95 -26.44
N TYR A 928 10.34 -5.96 -25.87
CA TYR A 928 8.92 -5.74 -26.13
C TYR A 928 8.70 -4.66 -27.21
N GLN A 929 8.59 -5.11 -28.45
CA GLN A 929 8.44 -4.23 -29.61
C GLN A 929 6.97 -3.84 -29.84
N SER A 930 6.48 -2.88 -29.05
CA SER A 930 5.11 -2.34 -29.23
C SER A 930 5.01 -1.44 -30.47
N TYR A 931 3.81 -1.37 -31.09
CA TYR A 931 3.56 -0.46 -32.21
C TYR A 931 3.85 1.01 -31.86
N TRP A 932 3.50 1.45 -30.64
CA TRP A 932 3.82 2.79 -30.14
C TRP A 932 5.32 3.05 -30.04
N PHE A 933 6.11 2.06 -29.59
CA PHE A 933 7.56 2.16 -29.55
C PHE A 933 8.17 2.24 -30.96
N ILE A 934 7.77 1.36 -31.87
CA ILE A 934 8.23 1.39 -33.27
C ILE A 934 7.87 2.73 -33.93
N PHE A 935 6.64 3.21 -33.74
CA PHE A 935 6.20 4.53 -34.19
C PHE A 935 7.06 5.66 -33.62
N SER A 936 7.39 5.62 -32.32
CA SER A 936 8.24 6.64 -31.69
C SER A 936 9.64 6.72 -32.29
N ILE A 937 10.24 5.58 -32.67
CA ILE A 937 11.54 5.53 -33.38
C ILE A 937 11.43 6.18 -34.75
N TRP A 938 10.42 5.80 -35.54
CA TRP A 938 10.21 6.39 -36.87
C TRP A 938 9.91 7.89 -36.78
N LEU A 939 9.14 8.33 -35.80
CA LEU A 939 8.84 9.75 -35.55
C LEU A 939 10.10 10.53 -35.13
N SER A 940 10.99 9.93 -34.35
CA SER A 940 12.29 10.51 -33.97
C SER A 940 13.21 10.68 -35.19
N ILE A 941 13.38 9.63 -36.00
CA ILE A 941 14.23 9.66 -37.20
C ILE A 941 13.64 10.62 -38.24
N LEU A 942 12.34 10.49 -38.57
CA LEU A 942 11.66 11.40 -39.51
C LEU A 942 11.66 12.84 -39.00
N GLY A 943 11.49 13.05 -37.68
CA GLY A 943 11.58 14.35 -37.05
C GLY A 943 12.94 15.01 -37.28
N PHE A 944 14.04 14.29 -37.09
CA PHE A 944 15.39 14.76 -37.41
C PHE A 944 15.57 15.07 -38.91
N LEU A 945 15.11 14.18 -39.81
CA LEU A 945 15.20 14.42 -41.24
C LEU A 945 14.42 15.67 -41.65
N LEU A 946 13.23 15.88 -41.08
CA LEU A 946 12.34 16.99 -41.35
C LEU A 946 12.86 18.31 -40.80
N THR A 947 13.32 18.37 -39.53
CA THR A 947 13.89 19.59 -38.95
C THR A 947 15.15 20.01 -39.68
N THR A 948 16.02 19.06 -40.05
CA THR A 948 17.25 19.34 -40.81
C THR A 948 16.93 19.82 -42.23
N PHE A 949 15.92 19.24 -42.89
CA PHE A 949 15.47 19.68 -44.21
C PHE A 949 14.81 21.07 -44.17
N ILE A 950 14.00 21.36 -43.16
CA ILE A 950 13.40 22.68 -42.92
C ILE A 950 14.49 23.73 -42.67
N TYR A 951 15.44 23.44 -41.78
CA TYR A 951 16.54 24.37 -41.46
C TYR A 951 17.41 24.69 -42.69
N ASN A 952 17.62 23.71 -43.57
CA ASN A 952 18.32 23.86 -44.85
C ASN A 952 17.59 24.76 -45.89
N LEU A 953 16.28 24.99 -45.76
CA LEU A 953 15.47 25.74 -46.75
C LEU A 953 15.35 27.23 -46.47
N PHE A 954 15.43 27.65 -45.21
CA PHE A 954 15.18 29.04 -44.82
C PHE A 954 16.49 29.78 -44.60
N ASP A 955 16.76 30.78 -45.45
CA ASP A 955 17.78 31.79 -45.22
C ASP A 955 17.23 32.80 -44.19
N ILE A 956 17.32 32.43 -42.90
CA ILE A 956 16.84 33.25 -41.80
C ILE A 956 18.00 34.12 -41.33
N ASP A 957 17.93 35.44 -41.55
CA ASP A 957 18.92 36.44 -41.10
C ASP A 957 19.27 36.37 -39.59
N LEU A 958 18.44 35.68 -38.79
CA LEU A 958 18.63 35.44 -37.36
C LEU A 958 19.48 34.19 -37.01
N LEU A 959 19.91 33.40 -38.00
CA LEU A 959 20.59 32.11 -37.82
C LEU A 959 21.85 31.97 -38.71
N ASP A 960 22.52 33.09 -38.99
CA ASP A 960 23.79 33.23 -39.73
C ASP A 960 23.87 32.65 -41.16
N GLY A 961 22.82 32.01 -41.70
CA GLY A 961 22.71 31.55 -43.09
C GLY A 961 23.61 30.35 -43.48
N ASP A 962 24.62 30.04 -42.67
CA ASP A 962 25.69 29.04 -42.92
C ASP A 962 25.23 27.62 -43.28
N MET A 963 24.01 27.24 -42.90
CA MET A 963 23.40 25.92 -43.14
C MET A 963 22.54 25.84 -44.41
N LEU A 964 22.41 26.93 -45.17
CA LEU A 964 21.62 26.99 -46.40
C LEU A 964 22.11 25.98 -47.46
N SER A 965 21.20 25.17 -47.99
CA SER A 965 21.48 24.11 -48.99
C SER A 965 22.47 23.00 -48.58
N VAL A 966 23.06 23.03 -47.39
CA VAL A 966 24.03 22.05 -46.86
C VAL A 966 23.47 20.62 -46.89
N TYR A 967 22.24 20.44 -46.41
CA TYR A 967 21.61 19.11 -46.35
C TYR A 967 21.09 18.65 -47.71
N SER A 968 20.59 19.57 -48.54
CA SER A 968 20.19 19.28 -49.93
C SER A 968 21.37 18.71 -50.74
N ASN A 969 22.55 19.30 -50.58
CA ASN A 969 23.78 18.85 -51.24
C ASN A 969 24.20 17.43 -50.79
N LEU A 970 24.04 17.10 -49.50
CA LEU A 970 24.29 15.74 -48.98
C LEU A 970 23.29 14.72 -49.52
N LEU A 971 21.99 15.01 -49.43
CA LEU A 971 20.92 14.10 -49.86
C LEU A 971 20.94 13.83 -51.38
N SER A 972 21.44 14.78 -52.17
CA SER A 972 21.56 14.64 -53.63
C SER A 972 22.61 13.61 -54.06
N SER A 973 23.57 13.25 -53.20
CA SER A 973 24.65 12.33 -53.57
C SER A 973 24.35 10.88 -53.21
N LEU A 974 24.48 9.99 -54.17
CA LEU A 974 24.35 8.54 -53.95
C LEU A 974 25.43 8.00 -53.00
N THR A 975 26.64 8.57 -53.01
CA THR A 975 27.75 8.16 -52.15
C THR A 975 27.43 8.35 -50.66
N PHE A 976 26.74 9.45 -50.32
CA PHE A 976 26.28 9.72 -48.96
C PHE A 976 25.37 8.59 -48.45
N TRP A 977 24.33 8.23 -49.21
CA TRP A 977 23.38 7.19 -48.82
C TRP A 977 24.02 5.81 -48.66
N LEU A 978 24.88 5.42 -49.61
CA LEU A 978 25.59 4.14 -49.56
C LEU A 978 26.53 4.09 -48.35
N LEU A 979 27.26 5.18 -48.06
CA LEU A 979 28.15 5.24 -46.90
C LEU A 979 27.36 5.19 -45.59
N CYS A 980 26.27 5.93 -45.45
CA CYS A 980 25.43 5.88 -44.25
C CYS A 980 24.91 4.46 -43.96
N ILE A 981 24.50 3.70 -44.98
CA ILE A 981 24.12 2.28 -44.82
C ILE A 981 25.31 1.45 -44.34
N VAL A 982 26.48 1.58 -44.96
CA VAL A 982 27.68 0.82 -44.59
C VAL A 982 28.13 1.15 -43.16
N VAL A 983 28.11 2.42 -42.77
CA VAL A 983 28.50 2.89 -41.41
C VAL A 983 27.55 2.34 -40.36
N VAL A 984 26.23 2.44 -40.57
CA VAL A 984 25.22 1.93 -39.62
C VAL A 984 25.31 0.42 -39.49
N VAL A 985 25.48 -0.32 -40.60
CA VAL A 985 25.67 -1.78 -40.56
C VAL A 985 26.96 -2.13 -39.82
N ALA A 986 28.10 -1.53 -40.21
CA ALA A 986 29.40 -1.83 -39.61
C ALA A 986 29.41 -1.58 -38.10
N ALA A 987 28.84 -0.45 -37.66
CA ALA A 987 28.77 -0.11 -36.25
C ALA A 987 27.82 -1.04 -35.46
N LEU A 988 26.71 -1.53 -36.03
CA LEU A 988 25.79 -2.43 -35.31
C LEU A 988 26.22 -3.91 -35.30
N ILE A 989 27.29 -4.30 -35.99
CA ILE A 989 27.78 -5.70 -36.02
C ILE A 989 28.02 -6.29 -34.61
N PRO A 990 28.71 -5.61 -33.67
CA PRO A 990 28.88 -6.14 -32.32
C PRO A 990 27.56 -6.36 -31.58
N ASP A 991 26.57 -5.49 -31.76
CA ASP A 991 25.25 -5.69 -31.13
C ASP A 991 24.49 -6.89 -31.69
N PHE A 992 24.47 -7.03 -33.02
CA PHE A 992 23.83 -8.19 -33.65
C PHE A 992 24.53 -9.50 -33.27
N THR A 993 25.87 -9.51 -33.21
CA THR A 993 26.61 -10.69 -32.76
C THR A 993 26.39 -11.01 -31.28
N MET A 994 26.37 -10.00 -30.38
CA MET A 994 26.00 -10.21 -28.98
C MET A 994 24.59 -10.80 -28.84
N LYS A 995 23.59 -10.22 -29.52
CA LYS A 995 22.21 -10.74 -29.56
C LYS A 995 22.13 -12.17 -30.09
N ALA A 996 22.88 -12.50 -31.14
CA ALA A 996 22.92 -13.85 -31.71
C ALA A 996 23.55 -14.86 -30.75
N LEU A 997 24.65 -14.50 -30.07
CA LEU A 997 25.31 -15.34 -29.08
C LEU A 997 24.40 -15.64 -27.87
N GLU A 998 23.65 -14.64 -27.41
CA GLU A 998 22.61 -14.80 -26.37
C GLU A 998 21.50 -15.75 -26.82
N ALA A 999 20.95 -15.56 -28.02
CA ALA A 999 19.91 -16.44 -28.57
C ALA A 999 20.39 -17.90 -28.76
N LEU A 1000 21.67 -18.09 -29.10
CA LEU A 1000 22.31 -19.41 -29.23
C LEU A 1000 22.74 -20.01 -27.88
N ASN A 1001 22.53 -19.31 -26.75
CA ASN A 1001 22.99 -19.69 -25.41
C ASN A 1001 24.51 -19.98 -25.33
N ILE A 1002 25.32 -19.33 -26.16
CA ILE A 1002 26.78 -19.47 -26.13
C ILE A 1002 27.31 -18.57 -25.02
N ASN A 1003 27.90 -19.21 -24.00
CA ASN A 1003 28.28 -18.54 -22.75
C ASN A 1003 29.60 -17.78 -22.90
N CYS A 1004 29.59 -16.69 -23.66
CA CYS A 1004 30.73 -15.77 -23.77
C CYS A 1004 31.00 -15.10 -22.42
N GLY A 1005 32.14 -15.43 -21.80
CA GLY A 1005 32.41 -15.09 -20.42
C GLY A 1005 32.45 -13.58 -20.12
N SER A 1006 31.56 -13.14 -19.23
CA SER A 1006 31.63 -11.96 -18.33
C SER A 1006 31.99 -10.55 -18.84
N ILE A 1007 32.40 -10.36 -20.09
CA ILE A 1007 32.89 -9.07 -20.61
C ILE A 1007 31.73 -8.19 -21.12
N PHE A 1008 30.65 -8.78 -21.61
CA PHE A 1008 29.56 -8.06 -22.27
C PHE A 1008 28.22 -8.13 -21.51
N PRO A 1009 27.39 -7.07 -21.58
CA PRO A 1009 26.21 -6.87 -20.73
C PRO A 1009 24.96 -7.66 -21.16
N GLY A 1010 25.05 -8.99 -21.23
CA GLY A 1010 23.92 -9.87 -21.51
C GLY A 1010 23.20 -10.38 -20.25
N PRO A 1011 21.89 -10.66 -20.31
CA PRO A 1011 21.18 -11.31 -19.21
C PRO A 1011 21.70 -12.75 -19.05
N LYS A 1012 22.25 -13.08 -17.87
CA LYS A 1012 22.63 -14.47 -17.56
C LYS A 1012 21.42 -15.39 -17.68
N ALA A 1013 21.40 -16.18 -18.75
CA ALA A 1013 20.44 -17.25 -18.97
C ALA A 1013 20.62 -18.36 -17.92
N ALA A 1014 19.55 -19.14 -17.74
CA ALA A 1014 19.33 -19.92 -16.53
C ALA A 1014 20.24 -21.14 -16.37
N ASP A 1015 20.27 -21.61 -15.12
CA ASP A 1015 20.84 -22.91 -14.74
C ASP A 1015 20.18 -24.08 -15.50
N LYS A 1016 20.89 -25.20 -15.59
CA LYS A 1016 20.55 -26.35 -16.44
C LYS A 1016 19.33 -27.12 -15.91
N SER A 1017 18.12 -26.71 -16.28
CA SER A 1017 16.91 -27.53 -16.07
C SER A 1017 15.97 -27.53 -17.27
N LYS A 1018 15.98 -28.66 -18.00
CA LYS A 1018 14.89 -29.18 -18.85
C LYS A 1018 14.10 -28.17 -19.71
N SER A 1019 14.66 -27.75 -20.84
CA SER A 1019 13.87 -27.25 -22.00
C SER A 1019 14.59 -27.47 -23.34
N ARG A 1020 14.89 -28.74 -23.68
CA ARG A 1020 15.18 -29.15 -25.06
C ARG A 1020 13.87 -29.53 -25.77
N CYS A 1021 13.14 -28.56 -26.29
CA CYS A 1021 12.20 -28.69 -27.43
C CYS A 1021 11.57 -27.33 -27.76
N LYS A 1022 11.26 -27.09 -29.05
CA LYS A 1022 10.71 -25.87 -29.69
C LYS A 1022 11.72 -24.83 -30.21
N LEU A 1023 12.66 -25.27 -31.05
CA LEU A 1023 13.42 -24.40 -31.97
C LEU A 1023 13.02 -24.68 -33.43
N PHE A 1024 11.73 -24.64 -33.76
CA PHE A 1024 11.24 -24.84 -35.15
C PHE A 1024 9.87 -24.22 -35.49
N GLU A 1025 9.29 -23.37 -34.62
CA GLU A 1025 8.00 -22.68 -34.87
C GLU A 1025 8.21 -21.14 -34.94
N MET A 1026 9.11 -20.67 -35.81
CA MET A 1026 9.35 -19.23 -36.00
C MET A 1026 9.50 -18.83 -37.48
N THR A 1027 8.61 -19.38 -38.33
CA THR A 1027 8.52 -19.09 -39.77
C THR A 1027 7.08 -18.88 -40.27
N ARG A 1028 6.14 -18.55 -39.36
CA ARG A 1028 4.81 -18.01 -39.71
C ARG A 1028 4.29 -17.05 -38.63
N LEU A 1029 4.62 -15.78 -38.80
CA LEU A 1029 3.76 -14.61 -38.60
C LEU A 1029 4.45 -13.38 -39.19
#